data_AF-U2FGH7-F1
#
_entry.id   AF-U2FGH7-F1
#
_cell.length_a   1.000
_cell.length_b   1.000
_cell.length_c   1.000
_cell.angle_alpha   90.00
_cell.angle_beta   90.00
_cell.angle_gamma   90.00
#
_symmetry.space_group_name_H-M   'P 1'
#
loop_
_entity.id
_entity.type
_entity.pdbx_description
1 polymer ?
#
loop_
_entity_poly.entity_id
_entity_poly.type
_entity_poly.pdbx_seq_one_letter_code
_entity_poly.pdbx_strand_id
1 'polypeptide(L)'
;MKIFQRIFAVVVGALAVLCASPVDAQFVPGQLLSAQQLNQAFSSVTSNMLPIGGGTLTGPVSGPSASFSTLSATGGATIGSLSVTGSPISISSGGTGSKTQAGALSSILGASSIPLSNGGTNATTAAGAIANMLAPTTLPILGCDTTGSTDATSCLQTKINTLSVGGRVKVTGKLLISGNLTVPPGVSLEGDCVLPGTVGSNTSTPYGSLACGVLMVSSSATINLSAGASLKSAIVYRAGMTFPAADSSAFAGTAVTVAGDDAAVDHVIIMGFNKAVYVNGYQRPLLNYIYGDNNNGIELTSVYDIARITNCHFWPFSTVAAGGSTSSLQRSGTAYYLHDSVDAPMLVNNFSYGYNVGFRFQNISTVNAVNNMADNTGSYSGSTGWRFDGNLNGFTGVGNSVWSQAVGVLVNLNGSQIVDLSKMSFNTNTTHISVAGGNVKAYEAEFFNSTTLLSVSNASSIVDFDHNTFVNNTNYVTASVATTNVRIGHDNINLSAAAGTSLANSNVKSPTIASADPLPLPPFGDTFIVSGAAGFGNLAGGWAGRKVTLIFTGALTVFSSIGSTNSMFLKGAQNFVTGQNSTLTLVHNGTQWIEVSAQGQTPSLLGQTIVANLPSCSAASLGLMYAVSDATSPAYNSTLTGGGSVAIPAFCNGSSWVAH
;
A
#
# COMPACT_ATOMS: atom_id res chain seq x y z
N MET A 1 -97.49 1.17 -58.72
CA MET A 1 -97.53 0.00 -59.64
C MET A 1 -96.46 -0.97 -59.16
N LYS A 2 -96.67 -2.24 -58.79
CA LYS A 2 -97.85 -3.17 -58.73
C LYS A 2 -97.60 -4.14 -57.53
N ILE A 3 -98.62 -4.52 -56.73
CA ILE A 3 -99.32 -5.86 -56.71
C ILE A 3 -98.36 -7.06 -56.51
N PHE A 4 -98.38 -7.85 -55.41
CA PHE A 4 -99.27 -8.98 -55.00
C PHE A 4 -99.05 -9.33 -53.48
N GLN A 5 -99.86 -10.03 -52.63
CA GLN A 5 -101.15 -10.76 -52.64
C GLN A 5 -101.17 -12.22 -53.19
N ARG A 6 -101.92 -13.25 -52.70
CA ARG A 6 -103.03 -13.38 -51.70
C ARG A 6 -103.46 -14.86 -51.40
N ILE A 7 -104.18 -15.11 -50.27
CA ILE A 7 -105.04 -16.31 -49.91
C ILE A 7 -104.22 -17.65 -49.78
N PHE A 8 -104.56 -18.81 -49.15
CA PHE A 8 -105.69 -19.51 -48.47
C PHE A 8 -105.24 -20.01 -47.06
N ALA A 9 -105.99 -20.66 -46.15
CA ALA A 9 -107.40 -21.07 -45.89
C ALA A 9 -107.62 -21.00 -44.33
N VAL A 10 -108.78 -21.08 -43.64
CA VAL A 10 -110.14 -21.70 -43.76
C VAL A 10 -110.27 -23.17 -43.31
N VAL A 11 -110.70 -23.40 -42.06
CA VAL A 11 -111.89 -24.20 -41.64
C VAL A 11 -112.19 -24.02 -40.12
N VAL A 12 -113.49 -24.11 -39.79
CA VAL A 12 -114.24 -23.87 -38.53
C VAL A 12 -113.88 -24.78 -37.32
N GLY A 13 -114.05 -24.29 -36.07
CA GLY A 13 -114.36 -25.17 -34.91
C GLY A 13 -114.14 -24.58 -33.49
N ALA A 14 -115.20 -24.50 -32.67
CA ALA A 14 -115.30 -24.02 -31.27
C ALA A 14 -114.14 -24.43 -30.30
N LEU A 15 -113.84 -23.73 -29.18
CA LEU A 15 -114.73 -23.32 -28.08
C LEU A 15 -114.16 -22.12 -27.27
N ALA A 16 -114.93 -21.54 -26.33
CA ALA A 16 -114.61 -20.30 -25.61
C ALA A 16 -113.93 -20.48 -24.23
N VAL A 17 -113.26 -19.44 -23.72
CA VAL A 17 -113.57 -18.77 -22.43
C VAL A 17 -112.68 -17.51 -22.18
N LEU A 18 -113.35 -16.43 -21.77
CA LEU A 18 -112.97 -15.14 -21.14
C LEU A 18 -111.50 -14.71 -20.91
N CYS A 19 -111.28 -13.40 -21.11
CA CYS A 19 -110.10 -12.65 -20.70
C CYS A 19 -110.10 -12.32 -19.18
N ALA A 20 -108.91 -12.20 -18.59
CA ALA A 20 -108.67 -11.46 -17.35
C ALA A 20 -107.32 -10.72 -17.43
N SER A 21 -107.27 -9.49 -16.94
CA SER A 21 -106.03 -8.70 -16.82
C SER A 21 -105.18 -9.18 -15.63
N PRO A 22 -103.84 -9.04 -15.66
CA PRO A 22 -102.99 -9.42 -14.53
C PRO A 22 -103.33 -8.63 -13.27
N VAL A 23 -103.25 -9.30 -12.12
CA VAL A 23 -103.50 -8.73 -10.79
C VAL A 23 -102.15 -8.51 -10.11
N ASP A 24 -101.89 -7.29 -9.63
CA ASP A 24 -100.69 -7.00 -8.85
C ASP A 24 -100.68 -7.78 -7.53
N ALA A 25 -99.66 -8.62 -7.33
CA ALA A 25 -99.56 -9.52 -6.18
C ALA A 25 -99.04 -8.77 -4.93
N GLN A 26 -99.95 -8.14 -4.19
CA GLN A 26 -99.61 -7.51 -2.90
C GLN A 26 -99.54 -8.56 -1.77
N PHE A 27 -98.33 -8.78 -1.24
CA PHE A 27 -98.12 -9.66 -0.08
C PHE A 27 -98.61 -9.04 1.23
N VAL A 28 -99.20 -9.84 2.11
CA VAL A 28 -99.64 -9.41 3.44
C VAL A 28 -98.50 -9.61 4.46
N PRO A 29 -98.15 -8.60 5.29
CA PRO A 29 -97.12 -8.75 6.33
C PRO A 29 -97.41 -9.93 7.27
N GLY A 30 -96.41 -10.79 7.48
CA GLY A 30 -96.51 -12.00 8.31
C GLY A 30 -96.93 -13.27 7.56
N GLN A 31 -97.21 -13.22 6.26
CA GLN A 31 -97.55 -14.40 5.46
C GLN A 31 -96.34 -15.33 5.27
N LEU A 32 -96.40 -16.53 5.84
CA LEU A 32 -95.45 -17.61 5.54
C LEU A 32 -95.75 -18.22 4.16
N LEU A 33 -94.84 -18.03 3.22
CA LEU A 33 -94.91 -18.60 1.86
C LEU A 33 -94.07 -19.87 1.77
N SER A 34 -94.54 -20.87 1.03
CA SER A 34 -93.69 -21.99 0.63
C SER A 34 -92.66 -21.54 -0.40
N ALA A 35 -91.50 -22.20 -0.44
CA ALA A 35 -90.45 -21.91 -1.42
C ALA A 35 -90.96 -22.03 -2.89
N GLN A 36 -91.95 -22.88 -3.15
CA GLN A 36 -92.55 -23.03 -4.47
C GLN A 36 -93.42 -21.82 -4.85
N GLN A 37 -94.21 -21.27 -3.92
CA GLN A 37 -94.96 -20.03 -4.15
C GLN A 37 -94.03 -18.83 -4.34
N LEU A 38 -92.95 -18.75 -3.54
CA LEU A 38 -91.95 -17.69 -3.65
C LEU A 38 -91.22 -17.75 -5.00
N ASN A 39 -90.81 -18.94 -5.44
CA ASN A 39 -90.16 -19.12 -6.75
C ASN A 39 -91.13 -18.84 -7.92
N GLN A 40 -92.42 -19.18 -7.80
CA GLN A 40 -93.42 -18.80 -8.80
C GLN A 40 -93.57 -17.27 -8.89
N ALA A 41 -93.65 -16.57 -7.76
CA ALA A 41 -93.74 -15.11 -7.73
C ALA A 41 -92.49 -14.40 -8.29
N PHE A 42 -91.29 -14.95 -8.12
CA PHE A 42 -90.09 -14.42 -8.77
C PHE A 42 -90.00 -14.76 -10.25
N SER A 43 -90.56 -15.89 -10.69
CA SER A 43 -90.51 -16.32 -12.10
C SER A 43 -91.33 -15.46 -13.07
N SER A 44 -92.29 -14.69 -12.57
CA SER A 44 -93.16 -13.82 -13.38
C SER A 44 -92.66 -12.37 -13.53
N VAL A 45 -91.60 -11.96 -12.83
CA VAL A 45 -91.10 -10.57 -12.87
C VAL A 45 -90.11 -10.37 -14.02
N THR A 46 -90.63 -10.15 -15.22
CA THR A 46 -89.83 -9.90 -16.43
C THR A 46 -89.24 -8.50 -16.46
N SER A 47 -88.02 -8.37 -15.94
CA SER A 47 -87.05 -7.27 -16.16
C SER A 47 -87.51 -5.82 -15.90
N ASN A 48 -86.84 -5.20 -14.92
CA ASN A 48 -86.90 -3.80 -14.47
C ASN A 48 -88.03 -3.45 -13.48
N MET A 49 -87.59 -2.96 -12.31
CA MET A 49 -88.38 -2.47 -11.16
C MET A 49 -89.18 -3.52 -10.37
N LEU A 50 -88.51 -4.16 -9.39
CA LEU A 50 -89.17 -4.64 -8.16
C LEU A 50 -89.26 -3.47 -7.15
N PRO A 51 -90.45 -2.99 -6.75
CA PRO A 51 -90.61 -1.97 -5.72
C PRO A 51 -90.69 -2.59 -4.31
N ILE A 52 -89.60 -3.21 -3.82
CA ILE A 52 -89.55 -3.72 -2.43
C ILE A 52 -89.32 -2.57 -1.44
N GLY A 53 -90.37 -1.83 -1.13
CA GLY A 53 -90.37 -0.86 -0.04
C GLY A 53 -90.62 -1.51 1.32
N GLY A 54 -89.65 -1.44 2.24
CA GLY A 54 -89.90 -1.63 3.68
C GLY A 54 -89.91 -3.06 4.23
N GLY A 55 -89.13 -3.99 3.67
CA GLY A 55 -88.98 -5.35 4.22
C GLY A 55 -87.53 -5.78 4.42
N THR A 56 -87.16 -6.24 5.62
CA THR A 56 -85.84 -6.82 5.90
C THR A 56 -85.87 -8.33 5.66
N LEU A 57 -85.04 -8.82 4.74
CA LEU A 57 -84.84 -10.25 4.53
C LEU A 57 -83.85 -10.81 5.56
N THR A 58 -84.29 -11.75 6.40
CA THR A 58 -83.45 -12.45 7.39
C THR A 58 -83.46 -13.96 7.12
N GLY A 59 -82.38 -14.44 6.50
CA GLY A 59 -82.15 -15.87 6.21
C GLY A 59 -81.22 -16.06 5.00
N PRO A 60 -80.55 -17.23 4.88
CA PRO A 60 -79.69 -17.51 3.73
C PRO A 60 -80.52 -17.77 2.47
N VAL A 61 -80.31 -16.97 1.42
CA VAL A 61 -80.95 -17.16 0.11
C VAL A 61 -80.13 -18.18 -0.70
N SER A 62 -80.64 -19.41 -0.81
CA SER A 62 -80.00 -20.51 -1.56
C SER A 62 -80.63 -20.70 -2.95
N GLY A 63 -80.05 -20.03 -3.96
CA GLY A 63 -80.32 -20.26 -5.38
C GLY A 63 -79.01 -20.42 -6.16
N PRO A 64 -78.99 -21.16 -7.30
CA PRO A 64 -77.74 -21.54 -7.97
C PRO A 64 -76.97 -20.37 -8.61
N SER A 65 -77.64 -19.25 -8.90
CA SER A 65 -77.02 -18.00 -9.35
C SER A 65 -77.98 -16.82 -9.24
N ALA A 66 -77.52 -15.67 -8.77
CA ALA A 66 -78.24 -14.40 -8.84
C ALA A 66 -77.34 -13.32 -9.48
N SER A 67 -77.85 -12.66 -10.52
CA SER A 67 -77.09 -11.66 -11.30
C SER A 67 -77.63 -10.26 -11.05
N PHE A 68 -76.83 -9.40 -10.42
CA PHE A 68 -77.17 -8.01 -10.14
C PHE A 68 -76.39 -7.08 -11.08
N SER A 69 -77.09 -6.20 -11.80
CA SER A 69 -76.47 -5.22 -12.72
C SER A 69 -75.77 -4.07 -11.97
N THR A 70 -76.26 -3.73 -10.78
CA THR A 70 -75.66 -2.77 -9.84
C THR A 70 -75.89 -3.24 -8.41
N LEU A 71 -74.83 -3.38 -7.63
CA LEU A 71 -74.90 -3.72 -6.20
C LEU A 71 -74.53 -2.47 -5.38
N SER A 72 -75.41 -2.04 -4.49
CA SER A 72 -75.16 -0.98 -3.51
C SER A 72 -75.41 -1.54 -2.11
N ALA A 73 -74.35 -1.63 -1.31
CA ALA A 73 -74.40 -2.14 0.06
C ALA A 73 -74.04 -1.01 1.04
N THR A 74 -75.00 -0.56 1.83
CA THR A 74 -74.82 0.41 2.90
C THR A 74 -75.17 -0.23 4.25
N GLY A 75 -74.23 -0.15 5.20
CA GLY A 75 -74.21 -1.00 6.40
C GLY A 75 -73.26 -2.19 6.22
N GLY A 76 -72.48 -2.50 7.25
CA GLY A 76 -71.36 -3.45 7.17
C GLY A 76 -71.76 -4.92 7.14
N ALA A 77 -72.32 -5.38 6.01
CA ALA A 77 -72.64 -6.79 5.77
C ALA A 77 -71.42 -7.55 5.24
N THR A 78 -71.00 -8.61 5.95
CA THR A 78 -69.89 -9.47 5.54
C THR A 78 -70.32 -10.43 4.42
N ILE A 79 -69.86 -10.19 3.19
CA ILE A 79 -70.10 -11.08 2.05
C ILE A 79 -69.12 -12.26 2.12
N GLY A 80 -69.62 -13.46 2.43
CA GLY A 80 -68.78 -14.64 2.68
C GLY A 80 -68.01 -15.16 1.45
N SER A 81 -68.54 -14.96 0.23
CA SER A 81 -67.80 -15.11 -1.02
C SER A 81 -68.52 -14.36 -2.15
N LEU A 82 -67.75 -13.90 -3.15
CA LEU A 82 -68.27 -13.28 -4.37
C LEU A 82 -67.58 -13.92 -5.57
N SER A 83 -68.34 -14.66 -6.38
CA SER A 83 -67.86 -15.24 -7.64
C SER A 83 -68.35 -14.40 -8.80
N VAL A 84 -67.43 -13.96 -9.67
CA VAL A 84 -67.75 -13.13 -10.84
C VAL A 84 -67.18 -13.81 -12.09
N THR A 85 -68.07 -14.47 -12.84
CA THR A 85 -67.74 -15.21 -14.06
C THR A 85 -68.12 -14.40 -15.30
N GLY A 86 -67.22 -13.51 -15.71
CA GLY A 86 -67.40 -12.64 -16.89
C GLY A 86 -66.17 -11.76 -17.16
N SER A 87 -66.28 -10.90 -18.17
CA SER A 87 -65.24 -9.91 -18.50
C SER A 87 -64.91 -8.99 -17.31
N PRO A 88 -63.69 -8.42 -17.24
CA PRO A 88 -63.24 -7.67 -16.07
C PRO A 88 -64.19 -6.55 -15.63
N ILE A 89 -64.42 -6.44 -14.32
CA ILE A 89 -65.21 -5.36 -13.72
C ILE A 89 -64.57 -4.01 -14.07
N SER A 90 -65.27 -3.21 -14.87
CA SER A 90 -64.84 -1.87 -15.25
C SER A 90 -65.05 -0.89 -14.10
N ILE A 91 -64.11 -0.83 -13.15
CA ILE A 91 -64.12 0.13 -12.05
C ILE A 91 -63.87 1.54 -12.61
N SER A 92 -64.94 2.30 -12.87
CA SER A 92 -64.85 3.69 -13.30
C SER A 92 -64.33 4.57 -12.16
N SER A 93 -63.07 5.00 -12.24
CA SER A 93 -62.42 5.85 -11.24
C SER A 93 -62.94 7.29 -11.29
N GLY A 94 -64.12 7.51 -10.69
CA GLY A 94 -64.71 8.83 -10.46
C GLY A 94 -64.45 9.30 -9.04
N GLY A 95 -63.26 9.82 -8.76
CA GLY A 95 -62.89 10.32 -7.43
C GLY A 95 -61.41 10.64 -7.29
N THR A 96 -61.11 11.90 -6.99
CA THR A 96 -59.79 12.50 -6.79
C THR A 96 -58.73 11.60 -6.11
N GLY A 97 -57.61 11.32 -6.81
CA GLY A 97 -56.30 11.13 -6.16
C GLY A 97 -55.47 9.92 -6.62
N SER A 98 -56.08 8.74 -6.78
CA SER A 98 -55.32 7.49 -6.93
C SER A 98 -55.22 7.03 -8.39
N LYS A 99 -54.00 7.08 -8.98
CA LYS A 99 -53.75 6.77 -10.40
C LYS A 99 -53.35 5.31 -10.69
N THR A 100 -53.46 4.39 -9.73
CA THR A 100 -53.20 2.95 -9.94
C THR A 100 -54.25 2.09 -9.23
N GLN A 101 -54.61 0.94 -9.83
CA GLN A 101 -55.61 0.02 -9.27
C GLN A 101 -55.26 -0.46 -7.85
N ALA A 102 -53.97 -0.61 -7.54
CA ALA A 102 -53.49 -1.02 -6.22
C ALA A 102 -53.96 -0.08 -5.08
N GLY A 103 -54.01 1.23 -5.33
CA GLY A 103 -54.44 2.22 -4.33
C GLY A 103 -55.96 2.25 -4.08
N ALA A 104 -56.77 1.59 -4.93
CA ALA A 104 -58.19 1.38 -4.69
C ALA A 104 -58.48 0.06 -3.94
N LEU A 105 -57.53 -0.87 -3.93
CA LEU A 105 -57.64 -2.16 -3.23
C LEU A 105 -57.16 -2.06 -1.77
N SER A 106 -56.13 -1.26 -1.47
CA SER A 106 -55.61 -1.10 -0.11
C SER A 106 -56.58 -0.39 0.86
N SER A 107 -57.61 0.29 0.35
CA SER A 107 -58.66 0.92 1.15
C SER A 107 -59.88 0.03 1.41
N ILE A 108 -60.00 -1.12 0.73
CA ILE A 108 -61.13 -2.05 0.85
C ILE A 108 -60.82 -3.18 1.84
N LEU A 109 -59.55 -3.57 1.98
CA LEU A 109 -59.12 -4.66 2.85
C LEU A 109 -58.17 -4.15 3.94
N GLY A 110 -58.68 -4.06 5.17
CA GLY A 110 -57.90 -3.75 6.37
C GLY A 110 -56.77 -4.75 6.59
N ALA A 111 -55.61 -4.25 7.02
CA ALA A 111 -54.33 -4.94 6.87
C ALA A 111 -54.23 -6.32 7.56
N SER A 112 -54.02 -7.37 6.77
CA SER A 112 -53.11 -8.48 7.10
C SER A 112 -52.67 -9.19 5.82
N SER A 113 -51.52 -9.89 5.87
CA SER A 113 -50.82 -10.41 4.69
C SER A 113 -51.47 -11.66 4.09
N ILE A 114 -51.91 -11.59 2.84
CA ILE A 114 -52.25 -12.77 2.02
C ILE A 114 -51.05 -13.11 1.12
N PRO A 115 -50.51 -14.34 1.16
CA PRO A 115 -49.45 -14.76 0.24
C PRO A 115 -50.02 -15.06 -1.15
N LEU A 116 -49.79 -14.15 -2.11
CA LEU A 116 -50.14 -14.37 -3.52
C LEU A 116 -49.12 -15.31 -4.19
N SER A 117 -49.42 -16.60 -4.27
CA SER A 117 -48.66 -17.58 -5.04
C SER A 117 -48.91 -17.43 -6.55
N ASN A 118 -48.43 -16.34 -7.15
CA ASN A 118 -48.55 -16.11 -8.59
C ASN A 118 -47.44 -16.85 -9.37
N GLY A 119 -47.80 -17.95 -10.02
CA GLY A 119 -46.92 -18.71 -10.91
C GLY A 119 -46.68 -18.01 -12.24
N GLY A 120 -45.89 -16.94 -12.26
CA GLY A 120 -45.51 -16.23 -13.49
C GLY A 120 -44.93 -14.84 -13.25
N THR A 121 -43.73 -14.62 -13.79
CA THR A 121 -43.02 -13.35 -14.04
C THR A 121 -43.64 -12.02 -13.56
N ASN A 122 -42.84 -11.28 -12.77
CA ASN A 122 -42.88 -9.82 -12.61
C ASN A 122 -44.08 -9.19 -11.86
N ALA A 123 -44.32 -9.62 -10.63
CA ALA A 123 -45.15 -8.88 -9.67
C ALA A 123 -44.37 -7.72 -9.00
N THR A 124 -44.22 -6.57 -9.68
CA THR A 124 -43.58 -5.38 -9.11
C THR A 124 -44.50 -4.64 -8.13
N THR A 125 -44.40 -4.93 -6.84
CA THR A 125 -44.88 -4.00 -5.81
C THR A 125 -43.95 -2.78 -5.76
N ALA A 126 -44.49 -1.59 -5.45
CA ALA A 126 -43.66 -0.39 -5.34
C ALA A 126 -42.56 -0.53 -4.26
N ALA A 127 -42.85 -1.24 -3.17
CA ALA A 127 -41.87 -1.58 -2.14
C ALA A 127 -40.75 -2.50 -2.67
N GLY A 128 -41.09 -3.53 -3.48
CA GLY A 128 -40.09 -4.39 -4.12
C GLY A 128 -39.25 -3.66 -5.17
N ALA A 129 -39.85 -2.74 -5.92
CA ALA A 129 -39.13 -1.87 -6.87
C ALA A 129 -38.16 -0.92 -6.14
N ILE A 130 -38.59 -0.28 -5.05
CA ILE A 130 -37.74 0.59 -4.24
C ILE A 130 -36.62 -0.20 -3.54
N ALA A 131 -36.90 -1.42 -3.05
CA ALA A 131 -35.87 -2.30 -2.50
C ALA A 131 -34.81 -2.69 -3.56
N ASN A 132 -35.23 -3.04 -4.78
CA ASN A 132 -34.31 -3.32 -5.89
C ASN A 132 -33.58 -2.08 -6.43
N MET A 133 -34.08 -0.87 -6.21
CA MET A 133 -33.40 0.39 -6.55
C MET A 133 -32.41 0.88 -5.49
N LEU A 134 -32.49 0.37 -4.24
CA LEU A 134 -31.66 0.83 -3.12
C LEU A 134 -30.66 -0.22 -2.62
N ALA A 135 -30.82 -1.49 -2.96
CA ALA A 135 -29.80 -2.51 -2.72
C ALA A 135 -28.74 -2.52 -3.85
N PRO A 136 -27.43 -2.47 -3.54
CA PRO A 136 -26.40 -2.71 -4.54
C PRO A 136 -26.55 -4.13 -5.08
N THR A 137 -26.87 -4.25 -6.37
CA THR A 137 -27.28 -5.48 -7.05
C THR A 137 -26.20 -6.56 -6.97
N THR A 138 -26.36 -7.47 -6.01
CA THR A 138 -25.51 -8.66 -5.87
C THR A 138 -26.08 -9.78 -6.73
N LEU A 139 -25.43 -10.05 -7.87
CA LEU A 139 -25.83 -11.10 -8.80
C LEU A 139 -25.09 -12.41 -8.52
N PRO A 140 -25.80 -13.54 -8.30
CA PRO A 140 -25.16 -14.85 -8.21
C PRO A 140 -24.80 -15.39 -9.60
N ILE A 141 -23.69 -16.12 -9.68
CA ILE A 141 -23.17 -16.76 -10.91
C ILE A 141 -23.96 -18.01 -11.38
N LEU A 142 -25.27 -18.05 -11.14
CA LEU A 142 -26.12 -19.21 -11.42
C LEU A 142 -26.07 -19.60 -12.92
N GLY A 143 -25.65 -20.83 -13.19
CA GLY A 143 -25.49 -21.39 -14.54
C GLY A 143 -24.04 -21.46 -15.04
N CYS A 144 -23.06 -20.93 -14.29
CA CYS A 144 -21.64 -21.17 -14.56
C CYS A 144 -21.15 -22.44 -13.84
N ASP A 145 -20.09 -23.08 -14.34
CA ASP A 145 -19.46 -24.20 -13.65
C ASP A 145 -18.71 -23.73 -12.40
N THR A 146 -19.22 -24.12 -11.23
CA THR A 146 -18.65 -23.82 -9.90
C THR A 146 -17.83 -24.99 -9.33
N THR A 147 -17.62 -26.05 -10.11
CA THR A 147 -16.67 -27.13 -9.79
C THR A 147 -15.25 -26.81 -10.29
N GLY A 148 -15.13 -26.00 -11.35
CA GLY A 148 -13.88 -25.67 -12.03
C GLY A 148 -13.39 -26.75 -13.00
N SER A 149 -14.28 -27.64 -13.44
CA SER A 149 -13.96 -28.74 -14.37
C SER A 149 -13.98 -28.32 -15.84
N THR A 150 -14.71 -27.24 -16.14
CA THR A 150 -14.90 -26.66 -17.47
C THR A 150 -14.69 -25.14 -17.45
N ASP A 151 -14.35 -24.56 -18.61
CA ASP A 151 -14.08 -23.12 -18.70
C ASP A 151 -15.34 -22.28 -18.46
N ALA A 152 -15.27 -21.40 -17.46
CA ALA A 152 -16.37 -20.54 -17.06
C ALA A 152 -16.15 -19.06 -17.43
N THR A 153 -15.02 -18.69 -18.08
CA THR A 153 -14.73 -17.31 -18.50
C THR A 153 -15.93 -16.67 -19.21
N SER A 154 -16.48 -17.36 -20.23
CA SER A 154 -17.60 -16.84 -21.04
C SER A 154 -18.88 -16.61 -20.21
N CYS A 155 -19.26 -17.58 -19.38
CA CYS A 155 -20.43 -17.47 -18.51
C CYS A 155 -20.27 -16.34 -17.49
N LEU A 156 -19.12 -16.29 -16.79
CA LEU A 156 -18.85 -15.27 -15.79
C LEU A 156 -18.80 -13.87 -16.41
N GLN A 157 -18.15 -13.72 -17.58
CA GLN A 157 -18.16 -12.47 -18.34
C GLN A 157 -19.57 -12.03 -18.72
N THR A 158 -20.45 -12.95 -19.14
CA THR A 158 -21.86 -12.64 -19.42
C THR A 158 -22.59 -12.15 -18.18
N LYS A 159 -22.39 -12.76 -17.00
CA LYS A 159 -22.99 -12.29 -15.74
C LYS A 159 -22.51 -10.90 -15.38
N ILE A 160 -21.20 -10.69 -15.38
CA ILE A 160 -20.55 -9.42 -15.07
C ILE A 160 -21.05 -8.31 -16.01
N ASN A 161 -21.17 -8.57 -17.31
CA ASN A 161 -21.63 -7.59 -18.30
C ASN A 161 -23.13 -7.20 -18.18
N THR A 162 -23.91 -7.83 -17.30
CA THR A 162 -25.27 -7.34 -16.97
C THR A 162 -25.27 -6.15 -16.01
N LEU A 163 -24.11 -5.83 -15.41
CA LEU A 163 -23.89 -4.64 -14.59
C LEU A 163 -23.19 -3.57 -15.45
N SER A 164 -23.85 -2.43 -15.66
CA SER A 164 -23.38 -1.38 -16.58
C SER A 164 -22.57 -0.28 -15.88
N VAL A 165 -22.99 0.14 -14.69
CA VAL A 165 -22.26 1.06 -13.80
C VAL A 165 -22.57 0.66 -12.35
N GLY A 166 -21.59 0.09 -11.65
CA GLY A 166 -21.77 -0.38 -10.27
C GLY A 166 -22.51 -1.71 -10.12
N GLY A 167 -22.59 -2.21 -8.89
CA GLY A 167 -23.14 -3.52 -8.55
C GLY A 167 -22.05 -4.56 -8.23
N ARG A 168 -22.46 -5.79 -7.91
CA ARG A 168 -21.55 -6.84 -7.42
C ARG A 168 -21.88 -8.19 -8.07
N VAL A 169 -20.89 -8.92 -8.54
CA VAL A 169 -21.05 -10.34 -8.92
C VAL A 169 -20.45 -11.22 -7.82
N LYS A 170 -21.29 -12.10 -7.26
CA LYS A 170 -20.90 -12.99 -6.16
C LYS A 170 -20.40 -14.32 -6.69
N VAL A 171 -19.13 -14.60 -6.44
CA VAL A 171 -18.36 -15.76 -6.90
C VAL A 171 -18.43 -16.86 -5.84
N THR A 172 -18.98 -18.01 -6.19
CA THR A 172 -19.08 -19.18 -5.32
C THR A 172 -18.41 -20.41 -5.95
N GLY A 173 -17.94 -21.34 -5.13
CA GLY A 173 -17.25 -22.54 -5.62
C GLY A 173 -15.86 -22.25 -6.20
N LYS A 174 -15.52 -22.94 -7.29
CA LYS A 174 -14.31 -22.77 -8.09
C LYS A 174 -14.70 -22.54 -9.55
N LEU A 175 -14.06 -21.59 -10.22
CA LEU A 175 -14.22 -21.40 -11.67
C LEU A 175 -12.87 -21.51 -12.36
N LEU A 176 -12.82 -22.26 -13.46
CA LEU A 176 -11.71 -22.21 -14.40
C LEU A 176 -11.90 -20.98 -15.31
N ILE A 177 -10.85 -20.17 -15.43
CA ILE A 177 -10.84 -18.92 -16.20
C ILE A 177 -9.71 -19.04 -17.24
N SER A 178 -10.04 -19.58 -18.41
CA SER A 178 -9.07 -19.95 -19.45
C SER A 178 -8.72 -18.77 -20.36
N GLY A 179 -9.66 -17.84 -20.55
CA GLY A 179 -9.48 -16.57 -21.25
C GLY A 179 -9.58 -15.37 -20.32
N ASN A 180 -9.15 -14.20 -20.80
CA ASN A 180 -9.22 -12.93 -20.07
C ASN A 180 -10.64 -12.63 -19.57
N LEU A 181 -10.72 -12.12 -18.34
CA LEU A 181 -11.97 -11.70 -17.69
C LEU A 181 -11.89 -10.20 -17.39
N THR A 182 -12.82 -9.40 -17.91
CA THR A 182 -12.82 -7.94 -17.70
C THR A 182 -13.97 -7.55 -16.79
N VAL A 183 -13.68 -6.87 -15.68
CA VAL A 183 -14.67 -6.32 -14.76
C VAL A 183 -14.99 -4.87 -15.20
N PRO A 184 -16.25 -4.54 -15.56
CA PRO A 184 -16.66 -3.21 -16.03
C PRO A 184 -16.56 -2.10 -14.97
N PRO A 185 -16.65 -0.82 -15.37
CA PRO A 185 -16.50 0.30 -14.46
C PRO A 185 -17.44 0.27 -13.24
N GLY A 186 -16.86 0.50 -12.06
CA GLY A 186 -17.58 0.47 -10.77
C GLY A 186 -18.04 -0.91 -10.29
N VAL A 187 -17.86 -1.99 -11.06
CA VAL A 187 -18.36 -3.33 -10.71
C VAL A 187 -17.39 -4.04 -9.77
N SER A 188 -17.92 -4.69 -8.73
CA SER A 188 -17.15 -5.54 -7.81
C SER A 188 -17.32 -7.02 -8.16
N LEU A 189 -16.23 -7.78 -8.22
CA LEU A 189 -16.21 -9.24 -8.33
C LEU A 189 -15.80 -9.82 -6.98
N GLU A 190 -16.74 -10.43 -6.26
CA GLU A 190 -16.60 -10.73 -4.83
C GLU A 190 -16.72 -12.23 -4.54
N GLY A 191 -15.68 -12.84 -3.97
CA GLY A 191 -15.77 -14.17 -3.38
C GLY A 191 -16.40 -14.19 -1.98
N ASP A 192 -16.44 -15.37 -1.37
CA ASP A 192 -16.85 -15.64 0.02
C ASP A 192 -15.68 -15.85 0.99
N CYS A 193 -14.43 -15.74 0.54
CA CYS A 193 -13.25 -15.86 1.40
C CYS A 193 -13.07 -14.55 2.22
N VAL A 194 -13.81 -14.42 3.32
CA VAL A 194 -13.89 -13.22 4.17
C VAL A 194 -12.51 -12.70 4.61
N LEU A 195 -11.54 -13.60 4.83
CA LEU A 195 -10.15 -13.25 5.09
C LEU A 195 -9.24 -14.12 4.21
N PRO A 196 -8.36 -13.55 3.35
CA PRO A 196 -7.30 -14.31 2.70
C PRO A 196 -6.27 -14.77 3.74
N GLY A 197 -5.84 -16.03 3.67
CA GLY A 197 -4.89 -16.58 4.64
C GLY A 197 -4.67 -18.07 4.52
N THR A 198 -3.74 -18.59 5.32
CA THR A 198 -3.43 -20.02 5.38
C THR A 198 -4.52 -20.77 6.16
N VAL A 199 -5.28 -21.59 5.45
CA VAL A 199 -6.33 -22.48 6.00
C VAL A 199 -5.78 -23.79 6.62
N GLY A 200 -4.47 -23.91 6.71
CA GLY A 200 -3.75 -25.09 7.20
C GLY A 200 -2.52 -24.68 8.02
N SER A 201 -1.34 -25.12 7.62
CA SER A 201 -0.07 -24.92 8.33
C SER A 201 1.11 -24.81 7.36
N ASN A 202 2.30 -24.51 7.89
CA ASN A 202 3.57 -24.63 7.15
C ASN A 202 3.89 -26.07 6.69
N THR A 203 3.06 -27.06 7.05
CA THR A 203 3.13 -28.47 6.62
C THR A 203 1.88 -28.94 5.86
N SER A 204 0.90 -28.05 5.60
CA SER A 204 -0.31 -28.37 4.85
C SER A 204 -0.97 -27.11 4.27
N THR A 205 -1.02 -27.01 2.95
CA THR A 205 -1.51 -25.82 2.23
C THR A 205 -2.75 -26.14 1.37
N PRO A 206 -3.91 -26.54 1.94
CA PRO A 206 -5.01 -27.17 1.20
C PRO A 206 -5.88 -26.21 0.35
N TYR A 207 -5.30 -25.17 -0.24
CA TYR A 207 -5.99 -24.19 -1.09
C TYR A 207 -6.75 -24.83 -2.26
N GLY A 208 -6.19 -25.89 -2.85
CA GLY A 208 -6.84 -26.67 -3.91
C GLY A 208 -8.15 -27.37 -3.48
N SER A 209 -8.46 -27.43 -2.19
CA SER A 209 -9.71 -27.96 -1.64
C SER A 209 -10.75 -26.88 -1.32
N LEU A 210 -10.38 -25.59 -1.39
CA LEU A 210 -11.28 -24.48 -1.03
C LEU A 210 -12.30 -24.17 -2.13
N ALA A 211 -13.42 -23.57 -1.73
CA ALA A 211 -14.58 -23.30 -2.59
C ALA A 211 -15.27 -21.95 -2.28
N CYS A 212 -14.60 -21.05 -1.54
CA CYS A 212 -15.15 -19.75 -1.13
C CYS A 212 -15.07 -18.67 -2.23
N GLY A 213 -15.23 -19.03 -3.51
CA GLY A 213 -14.98 -18.12 -4.63
C GLY A 213 -13.53 -18.16 -5.07
N VAL A 214 -13.16 -19.27 -5.72
CA VAL A 214 -11.83 -19.51 -6.28
C VAL A 214 -11.84 -19.25 -7.78
N LEU A 215 -10.89 -18.45 -8.26
CA LEU A 215 -10.65 -18.18 -9.67
C LEU A 215 -9.33 -18.85 -10.10
N MET A 216 -9.46 -19.93 -10.87
CA MET A 216 -8.31 -20.68 -11.41
C MET A 216 -7.96 -20.12 -12.79
N VAL A 217 -7.07 -19.13 -12.84
CA VAL A 217 -6.79 -18.36 -14.06
C VAL A 217 -5.65 -18.99 -14.84
N SER A 218 -5.80 -19.17 -16.16
CA SER A 218 -4.71 -19.62 -17.04
C SER A 218 -3.53 -18.64 -16.99
N SER A 219 -2.29 -19.13 -17.12
CA SER A 219 -1.11 -18.26 -17.30
C SER A 219 -1.12 -17.45 -18.60
N SER A 220 -2.03 -17.77 -19.54
CA SER A 220 -2.31 -16.99 -20.74
C SER A 220 -3.42 -15.96 -20.57
N ALA A 221 -3.99 -15.83 -19.37
CA ALA A 221 -5.12 -14.95 -19.06
C ALA A 221 -4.83 -14.05 -17.86
N THR A 222 -5.58 -12.96 -17.73
CA THR A 222 -5.58 -12.04 -16.59
C THR A 222 -7.01 -11.58 -16.28
N ILE A 223 -7.24 -11.17 -15.02
CA ILE A 223 -8.44 -10.42 -14.62
C ILE A 223 -8.15 -8.93 -14.83
N ASN A 224 -8.81 -8.30 -15.79
CA ASN A 224 -8.70 -6.85 -16.05
C ASN A 224 -9.73 -6.08 -15.21
N LEU A 225 -9.29 -5.08 -14.44
CA LEU A 225 -10.17 -4.20 -13.67
C LEU A 225 -10.30 -2.84 -14.35
N SER A 226 -11.51 -2.51 -14.85
CA SER A 226 -11.83 -1.18 -15.39
C SER A 226 -11.87 -0.10 -14.29
N ALA A 227 -12.11 1.17 -14.67
CA ALA A 227 -12.12 2.28 -13.72
C ALA A 227 -13.15 2.11 -12.58
N GLY A 228 -12.70 2.23 -11.33
CA GLY A 228 -13.50 1.98 -10.13
C GLY A 228 -13.97 0.53 -9.94
N ALA A 229 -13.56 -0.42 -10.80
CA ALA A 229 -13.87 -1.83 -10.65
C ALA A 229 -13.04 -2.45 -9.51
N SER A 230 -13.49 -3.58 -8.96
CA SER A 230 -12.69 -4.28 -7.96
C SER A 230 -12.80 -5.81 -7.95
N LEU A 231 -11.76 -6.46 -7.42
CA LEU A 231 -11.73 -7.88 -7.09
C LEU A 231 -11.57 -8.03 -5.57
N LYS A 232 -12.49 -8.77 -4.93
CA LYS A 232 -12.53 -8.87 -3.46
C LYS A 232 -12.79 -10.26 -2.90
N SER A 233 -12.29 -10.52 -1.69
CA SER A 233 -12.64 -11.68 -0.84
C SER A 233 -12.53 -13.03 -1.58
N ALA A 234 -11.51 -13.18 -2.41
CA ALA A 234 -11.36 -14.26 -3.38
C ALA A 234 -9.97 -14.92 -3.32
N ILE A 235 -9.92 -16.18 -3.74
CA ILE A 235 -8.66 -16.90 -4.00
C ILE A 235 -8.42 -16.88 -5.50
N VAL A 236 -7.25 -16.42 -5.94
CA VAL A 236 -6.80 -16.53 -7.32
C VAL A 236 -5.56 -17.43 -7.34
N TYR A 237 -5.57 -18.48 -8.14
CA TYR A 237 -4.35 -19.24 -8.39
C TYR A 237 -4.23 -19.71 -9.84
N ARG A 238 -3.01 -19.98 -10.31
CA ARG A 238 -2.78 -20.40 -11.69
C ARG A 238 -3.47 -21.75 -11.95
N ALA A 239 -4.25 -21.83 -13.02
CA ALA A 239 -4.89 -23.07 -13.45
C ALA A 239 -3.86 -24.20 -13.61
N GLY A 240 -4.20 -25.40 -13.11
CA GLY A 240 -3.31 -26.56 -13.09
C GLY A 240 -2.27 -26.60 -11.98
N MET A 241 -2.33 -25.73 -10.96
CA MET A 241 -1.53 -25.88 -9.74
C MET A 241 -1.98 -27.09 -8.89
N THR A 242 -1.00 -27.81 -8.36
CA THR A 242 -1.17 -28.70 -7.19
C THR A 242 -0.77 -27.95 -5.92
N PHE A 243 -1.25 -28.41 -4.77
CA PHE A 243 -0.86 -27.86 -3.46
C PHE A 243 -0.43 -28.98 -2.49
N PRO A 244 0.73 -28.89 -1.84
CA PRO A 244 1.77 -27.88 -2.07
C PRO A 244 2.32 -27.89 -3.51
N ALA A 245 2.78 -26.73 -3.97
CA ALA A 245 3.60 -26.60 -5.16
C ALA A 245 5.06 -26.87 -4.77
N ALA A 246 5.83 -27.60 -5.59
CA ALA A 246 7.19 -27.98 -5.23
C ALA A 246 8.14 -26.76 -5.10
N ASP A 247 8.03 -25.84 -6.05
CA ASP A 247 8.79 -24.58 -6.14
C ASP A 247 8.02 -23.57 -7.03
N SER A 248 8.65 -22.43 -7.34
CA SER A 248 8.09 -21.37 -8.18
C SER A 248 8.51 -21.40 -9.66
N SER A 249 9.19 -22.46 -10.12
CA SER A 249 9.66 -22.58 -11.52
C SER A 249 8.51 -22.57 -12.53
N ALA A 250 7.38 -23.16 -12.15
CA ALA A 250 6.16 -23.21 -12.95
C ALA A 250 5.24 -21.99 -12.77
N PHE A 251 5.72 -20.87 -12.19
CA PHE A 251 4.87 -19.69 -11.96
C PHE A 251 4.92 -18.74 -13.17
N ALA A 252 3.77 -18.49 -13.80
CA ALA A 252 3.69 -17.84 -15.11
C ALA A 252 2.42 -16.99 -15.29
N GLY A 253 2.48 -15.97 -16.15
CA GLY A 253 1.38 -15.03 -16.41
C GLY A 253 1.24 -13.91 -15.37
N THR A 254 0.15 -13.15 -15.47
CA THR A 254 -0.22 -12.07 -14.55
C THR A 254 -1.64 -12.34 -14.05
N ALA A 255 -1.86 -12.39 -12.74
CA ALA A 255 -3.18 -12.76 -12.21
C ALA A 255 -4.23 -11.65 -12.40
N VAL A 256 -3.85 -10.42 -12.06
CA VAL A 256 -4.72 -9.22 -12.12
C VAL A 256 -3.98 -8.08 -12.81
N THR A 257 -4.67 -7.43 -13.74
CA THR A 257 -4.22 -6.21 -14.41
C THR A 257 -5.19 -5.08 -14.08
N VAL A 258 -4.69 -4.00 -13.48
CA VAL A 258 -5.47 -2.76 -13.35
C VAL A 258 -5.46 -2.06 -14.72
N ALA A 259 -6.67 -1.85 -15.26
CA ALA A 259 -6.94 -1.34 -16.59
C ALA A 259 -7.85 -0.08 -16.56
N GLY A 260 -7.86 0.62 -15.44
CA GLY A 260 -8.62 1.86 -15.22
C GLY A 260 -8.35 2.49 -13.85
N ASP A 261 -8.60 3.79 -13.75
CA ASP A 261 -8.33 4.59 -12.54
C ASP A 261 -9.24 4.21 -11.36
N ASP A 262 -8.78 4.44 -10.13
CA ASP A 262 -9.50 4.16 -8.87
C ASP A 262 -9.93 2.68 -8.68
N ALA A 263 -9.39 1.76 -9.48
CA ALA A 263 -9.66 0.33 -9.35
C ALA A 263 -9.00 -0.28 -8.10
N ALA A 264 -9.60 -1.34 -7.55
CA ALA A 264 -9.17 -1.93 -6.27
C ALA A 264 -8.99 -3.46 -6.29
N VAL A 265 -7.96 -3.94 -5.59
CA VAL A 265 -7.73 -5.36 -5.28
C VAL A 265 -7.64 -5.47 -3.76
N ASP A 266 -8.63 -6.13 -3.14
CA ASP A 266 -8.93 -5.93 -1.72
C ASP A 266 -9.30 -7.25 -1.02
N HIS A 267 -8.54 -7.67 -0.01
CA HIS A 267 -8.72 -8.94 0.71
C HIS A 267 -8.70 -10.17 -0.22
N VAL A 268 -7.58 -10.41 -0.92
CA VAL A 268 -7.41 -11.57 -1.83
C VAL A 268 -6.12 -12.33 -1.54
N ILE A 269 -6.06 -13.60 -1.93
CA ILE A 269 -4.80 -14.35 -2.03
C ILE A 269 -4.53 -14.74 -3.49
N ILE A 270 -3.33 -14.47 -3.99
CA ILE A 270 -2.91 -14.65 -5.38
C ILE A 270 -1.69 -15.57 -5.44
N MET A 271 -1.76 -16.71 -6.13
CA MET A 271 -0.67 -17.70 -6.13
C MET A 271 -0.32 -18.27 -7.51
N GLY A 272 0.97 -18.48 -7.78
CA GLY A 272 1.47 -19.25 -8.93
C GLY A 272 1.64 -18.48 -10.23
N PHE A 273 1.64 -17.15 -10.21
CA PHE A 273 1.84 -16.30 -11.38
C PHE A 273 3.25 -15.70 -11.42
N ASN A 274 3.66 -15.17 -12.58
CA ASN A 274 4.87 -14.38 -12.67
C ASN A 274 4.68 -12.97 -12.08
N LYS A 275 3.45 -12.45 -12.10
CA LYS A 275 3.02 -11.20 -11.44
C LYS A 275 1.70 -11.40 -10.72
N ALA A 276 1.57 -10.90 -9.50
CA ALA A 276 0.30 -10.92 -8.78
C ALA A 276 -0.63 -9.81 -9.27
N VAL A 277 -0.15 -8.57 -9.28
CA VAL A 277 -0.88 -7.40 -9.78
C VAL A 277 0.04 -6.56 -10.66
N TYR A 278 -0.47 -6.12 -11.81
CA TYR A 278 0.20 -5.18 -12.70
C TYR A 278 -0.64 -3.92 -12.92
N VAL A 279 -0.01 -2.74 -12.87
CA VAL A 279 -0.61 -1.43 -13.16
C VAL A 279 0.29 -0.67 -14.13
N ASN A 280 -0.26 -0.16 -15.23
CA ASN A 280 0.48 0.67 -16.19
C ASN A 280 -0.39 1.81 -16.71
N GLY A 281 -0.03 3.06 -16.40
CA GLY A 281 -0.72 4.25 -16.91
C GLY A 281 -2.04 4.61 -16.22
N TYR A 282 -2.45 3.87 -15.18
CA TYR A 282 -3.72 4.04 -14.47
C TYR A 282 -3.56 4.52 -13.04
N GLN A 283 -4.48 5.37 -12.61
CA GLN A 283 -4.28 6.30 -11.49
C GLN A 283 -4.98 5.86 -10.20
N ARG A 284 -4.40 6.24 -9.05
CA ARG A 284 -4.96 6.01 -7.71
C ARG A 284 -5.37 4.56 -7.35
N PRO A 285 -4.66 3.49 -7.80
CA PRO A 285 -5.06 2.12 -7.48
C PRO A 285 -5.04 1.84 -5.96
N LEU A 286 -6.01 1.06 -5.49
CA LEU A 286 -6.12 0.61 -4.10
C LEU A 286 -5.80 -0.89 -3.99
N LEU A 287 -4.62 -1.20 -3.47
CA LEU A 287 -4.10 -2.56 -3.33
C LEU A 287 -3.98 -2.89 -1.83
N ASN A 288 -4.94 -3.65 -1.29
CA ASN A 288 -5.13 -3.79 0.15
C ASN A 288 -5.36 -5.24 0.58
N TYR A 289 -4.71 -5.70 1.66
CA TYR A 289 -4.78 -7.10 2.14
C TYR A 289 -4.60 -8.12 1.00
N ILE A 290 -3.59 -7.90 0.14
CA ILE A 290 -3.20 -8.83 -0.92
C ILE A 290 -2.16 -9.77 -0.34
N TYR A 291 -2.52 -11.04 -0.19
CA TYR A 291 -1.58 -12.10 0.15
C TYR A 291 -1.07 -12.74 -1.14
N GLY A 292 0.23 -13.01 -1.25
CA GLY A 292 0.81 -13.35 -2.55
C GLY A 292 1.96 -14.34 -2.52
N ASP A 293 1.89 -15.34 -3.39
CA ASP A 293 2.99 -16.27 -3.67
C ASP A 293 3.25 -16.36 -5.18
N ASN A 294 4.14 -15.52 -5.69
CA ASN A 294 4.35 -15.29 -7.13
C ASN A 294 5.84 -14.99 -7.38
N ASN A 295 6.35 -15.12 -8.62
CA ASN A 295 7.76 -14.79 -8.88
C ASN A 295 8.04 -13.27 -8.74
N ASN A 296 7.05 -12.44 -9.05
CA ASN A 296 6.97 -11.02 -8.69
C ASN A 296 5.59 -10.73 -8.08
N GLY A 297 5.52 -9.81 -7.13
CA GLY A 297 4.27 -9.46 -6.46
C GLY A 297 3.49 -8.37 -7.20
N ILE A 298 3.55 -7.14 -6.67
CA ILE A 298 2.90 -5.95 -7.19
C ILE A 298 3.89 -5.16 -8.06
N GLU A 299 3.52 -4.85 -9.30
CA GLU A 299 4.30 -4.00 -10.20
C GLU A 299 3.46 -2.79 -10.68
N LEU A 300 3.96 -1.57 -10.44
CA LEU A 300 3.37 -0.31 -10.91
C LEU A 300 4.36 0.42 -11.82
N THR A 301 3.87 0.91 -12.96
CA THR A 301 4.59 1.84 -13.85
C THR A 301 3.68 2.97 -14.32
N SER A 302 4.23 4.18 -14.46
CA SER A 302 3.51 5.35 -14.99
C SER A 302 2.20 5.68 -14.24
N VAL A 303 2.24 5.62 -12.91
CA VAL A 303 1.12 5.93 -11.99
C VAL A 303 1.38 7.28 -11.34
N TYR A 304 0.92 8.35 -11.99
CA TYR A 304 1.19 9.75 -11.66
C TYR A 304 0.41 10.28 -10.44
N ASP A 305 -0.54 9.49 -9.92
CA ASP A 305 -1.47 9.90 -8.86
C ASP A 305 -1.51 8.84 -7.74
N ILE A 306 -1.56 9.28 -6.48
CA ILE A 306 -1.31 8.49 -5.24
C ILE A 306 -1.91 7.08 -5.28
N ALA A 307 -1.06 6.08 -5.55
CA ALA A 307 -1.33 4.67 -5.33
C ALA A 307 -1.28 4.33 -3.83
N ARG A 308 -2.14 3.39 -3.38
CA ARG A 308 -2.18 2.91 -1.99
C ARG A 308 -1.92 1.41 -1.97
N ILE A 309 -0.83 1.00 -1.33
CA ILE A 309 -0.42 -0.40 -1.15
C ILE A 309 -0.37 -0.66 0.35
N THR A 310 -1.33 -1.42 0.89
CA THR A 310 -1.53 -1.50 2.34
C THR A 310 -1.80 -2.93 2.83
N ASN A 311 -1.17 -3.30 3.95
CA ASN A 311 -1.38 -4.59 4.63
C ASN A 311 -1.15 -5.83 3.72
N CYS A 312 -0.33 -5.70 2.66
CA CYS A 312 -0.04 -6.78 1.73
C CYS A 312 1.07 -7.69 2.27
N HIS A 313 1.04 -8.97 1.89
CA HIS A 313 1.90 -10.01 2.48
C HIS A 313 2.39 -10.95 1.37
N PHE A 314 3.63 -10.79 0.92
CA PHE A 314 4.24 -11.67 -0.09
C PHE A 314 5.16 -12.71 0.57
N TRP A 315 4.75 -13.98 0.53
CA TRP A 315 5.34 -15.10 1.28
C TRP A 315 5.05 -16.42 0.54
N PRO A 316 5.86 -17.49 0.68
CA PRO A 316 5.71 -18.79 0.00
C PRO A 316 4.47 -19.63 0.40
N PHE A 317 3.26 -19.06 0.37
CA PHE A 317 2.00 -19.70 0.76
C PHE A 317 1.74 -21.04 0.09
N SER A 318 2.09 -21.19 -1.19
CA SER A 318 1.83 -22.42 -1.95
C SER A 318 2.96 -23.45 -1.86
N THR A 319 4.20 -23.04 -1.56
CA THR A 319 5.39 -23.93 -1.56
C THR A 319 5.92 -24.30 -0.18
N VAL A 320 5.55 -23.59 0.90
CA VAL A 320 6.09 -23.83 2.25
C VAL A 320 5.93 -25.29 2.70
N ALA A 321 4.78 -25.90 2.42
CA ALA A 321 4.47 -27.27 2.81
C ALA A 321 5.09 -28.35 1.90
N ALA A 322 5.89 -27.98 0.89
CA ALA A 322 6.62 -28.95 0.06
C ALA A 322 7.75 -29.67 0.81
N GLY A 323 8.17 -29.17 1.98
CA GLY A 323 9.23 -29.79 2.81
C GLY A 323 10.64 -29.75 2.19
N GLY A 324 10.83 -28.94 1.15
CA GLY A 324 12.10 -28.80 0.43
C GLY A 324 13.15 -27.92 1.13
N SER A 325 14.27 -27.71 0.46
CA SER A 325 15.31 -26.75 0.85
C SER A 325 14.81 -25.31 0.85
N THR A 326 15.53 -24.40 1.52
CA THR A 326 15.22 -22.95 1.58
C THR A 326 14.96 -22.30 0.22
N SER A 327 15.53 -22.84 -0.87
CA SER A 327 15.24 -22.43 -2.25
C SER A 327 13.77 -22.55 -2.66
N SER A 328 12.97 -23.47 -2.10
CA SER A 328 11.53 -23.53 -2.39
C SER A 328 10.76 -22.35 -1.78
N LEU A 329 11.34 -21.68 -0.78
CA LEU A 329 10.81 -20.47 -0.13
C LEU A 329 11.26 -19.18 -0.82
N GLN A 330 12.21 -19.27 -1.76
CA GLN A 330 12.82 -18.13 -2.44
C GLN A 330 12.09 -17.77 -3.75
N ARG A 331 12.09 -16.49 -4.13
CA ARG A 331 11.49 -15.98 -5.38
C ARG A 331 12.49 -15.11 -6.12
N SER A 332 12.74 -15.39 -7.40
CA SER A 332 13.81 -14.75 -8.18
C SER A 332 13.56 -13.29 -8.58
N GLY A 333 12.30 -12.84 -8.52
CA GLY A 333 11.88 -11.50 -8.87
C GLY A 333 11.70 -10.57 -7.66
N THR A 334 10.78 -9.61 -7.79
CA THR A 334 10.56 -8.52 -6.83
C THR A 334 9.16 -8.57 -6.21
N ALA A 335 9.02 -8.43 -4.89
CA ALA A 335 7.70 -8.42 -4.25
C ALA A 335 6.92 -7.12 -4.49
N TYR A 336 7.58 -5.96 -4.41
CA TYR A 336 6.99 -4.65 -4.70
C TYR A 336 7.92 -3.87 -5.62
N TYR A 337 7.55 -3.71 -6.90
CA TYR A 337 8.33 -2.99 -7.90
C TYR A 337 7.56 -1.77 -8.41
N LEU A 338 8.00 -0.58 -8.03
CA LEU A 338 7.38 0.68 -8.46
C LEU A 338 8.41 1.45 -9.28
N HIS A 339 8.10 1.71 -10.56
CA HIS A 339 9.10 2.23 -11.48
C HIS A 339 8.57 3.19 -12.55
N ASP A 340 9.48 3.90 -13.20
CA ASP A 340 9.28 4.70 -14.42
C ASP A 340 8.04 5.60 -14.36
N SER A 341 8.19 6.67 -13.56
CA SER A 341 7.18 7.72 -13.29
C SER A 341 5.95 7.25 -12.51
N VAL A 342 6.17 6.63 -11.36
CA VAL A 342 5.16 6.56 -10.28
C VAL A 342 5.35 7.75 -9.31
N ASP A 343 4.28 8.38 -8.84
CA ASP A 343 4.33 9.51 -7.90
C ASP A 343 3.53 9.30 -6.61
N ALA A 344 4.10 9.81 -5.51
CA ALA A 344 3.59 9.77 -4.15
C ALA A 344 2.95 8.43 -3.66
N PRO A 345 3.41 7.22 -4.04
CA PRO A 345 2.80 5.99 -3.57
C PRO A 345 2.94 5.85 -2.05
N MET A 346 1.87 5.36 -1.43
CA MET A 346 1.80 5.11 0.00
C MET A 346 1.91 3.60 0.26
N LEU A 347 3.01 3.18 0.88
CA LEU A 347 3.25 1.80 1.31
C LEU A 347 3.13 1.72 2.84
N VAL A 348 2.12 1.02 3.35
CA VAL A 348 1.88 0.89 4.80
C VAL A 348 1.67 -0.57 5.23
N ASN A 349 2.38 -1.02 6.26
CA ASN A 349 2.28 -2.36 6.86
C ASN A 349 2.49 -3.53 5.86
N ASN A 350 3.31 -3.35 4.83
CA ASN A 350 3.54 -4.39 3.82
C ASN A 350 4.70 -5.32 4.17
N PHE A 351 4.56 -6.61 3.90
CA PHE A 351 5.59 -7.63 4.15
C PHE A 351 6.04 -8.33 2.86
N SER A 352 7.33 -8.68 2.81
CA SER A 352 7.96 -9.53 1.79
C SER A 352 8.90 -10.52 2.46
N TYR A 353 8.79 -11.80 2.10
CA TYR A 353 9.70 -12.86 2.55
C TYR A 353 10.26 -13.67 1.37
N GLY A 354 11.58 -13.87 1.37
CA GLY A 354 12.24 -14.81 0.44
C GLY A 354 12.47 -14.29 -0.98
N TYR A 355 12.03 -13.07 -1.30
CA TYR A 355 12.28 -12.48 -2.62
C TYR A 355 13.74 -12.07 -2.81
N ASN A 356 14.21 -12.14 -4.05
CA ASN A 356 15.50 -11.62 -4.48
C ASN A 356 15.55 -10.09 -4.33
N VAL A 357 14.43 -9.40 -4.57
CA VAL A 357 14.26 -8.01 -4.12
C VAL A 357 12.92 -7.85 -3.37
N GLY A 358 12.96 -7.31 -2.15
CA GLY A 358 11.74 -7.03 -1.39
C GLY A 358 10.97 -5.84 -1.97
N PHE A 359 11.49 -4.64 -1.72
CA PHE A 359 10.96 -3.38 -2.24
C PHE A 359 11.96 -2.79 -3.24
N ARG A 360 11.50 -2.42 -4.44
CA ARG A 360 12.32 -1.78 -5.47
C ARG A 360 11.66 -0.54 -6.04
N PHE A 361 12.41 0.54 -6.03
CA PHE A 361 12.03 1.85 -6.53
C PHE A 361 13.02 2.27 -7.61
N GLN A 362 12.55 2.49 -8.84
CA GLN A 362 13.39 2.84 -9.98
C GLN A 362 12.79 4.00 -10.79
N ASN A 363 13.50 5.10 -10.98
CA ASN A 363 13.00 6.25 -11.74
C ASN A 363 11.63 6.77 -11.26
N ILE A 364 11.51 6.91 -9.94
CA ILE A 364 10.28 7.27 -9.25
C ILE A 364 10.34 8.72 -8.74
N SER A 365 9.19 9.31 -8.42
CA SER A 365 9.14 10.64 -7.79
C SER A 365 9.34 10.54 -6.27
N THR A 366 8.34 10.87 -5.44
CA THR A 366 8.46 10.83 -3.97
C THR A 366 7.79 9.57 -3.42
N VAL A 367 8.42 8.84 -2.49
CA VAL A 367 7.89 7.61 -1.89
C VAL A 367 7.61 7.78 -0.40
N ASN A 368 6.45 7.30 0.06
CA ASN A 368 6.08 7.30 1.48
C ASN A 368 5.94 5.85 1.98
N ALA A 369 6.76 5.45 2.94
CA ALA A 369 6.83 4.07 3.44
C ALA A 369 6.78 4.00 4.97
N VAL A 370 5.73 3.39 5.54
CA VAL A 370 5.54 3.22 6.99
C VAL A 370 5.38 1.75 7.38
N ASN A 371 6.18 1.28 8.34
CA ASN A 371 6.09 -0.07 8.93
C ASN A 371 6.13 -1.24 7.92
N ASN A 372 6.85 -1.09 6.80
CA ASN A 372 7.02 -2.17 5.82
C ASN A 372 8.27 -2.99 6.11
N MET A 373 8.26 -4.29 5.82
CA MET A 373 9.33 -5.21 6.23
C MET A 373 9.73 -6.18 5.11
N ALA A 374 11.03 -6.32 4.88
CA ALA A 374 11.61 -7.28 3.95
C ALA A 374 12.54 -8.27 4.68
N ASP A 375 12.16 -9.55 4.71
CA ASP A 375 12.90 -10.63 5.35
C ASP A 375 13.28 -11.73 4.34
N ASN A 376 14.14 -12.67 4.73
CA ASN A 376 14.60 -13.75 3.88
C ASN A 376 14.99 -15.01 4.66
N THR A 377 15.34 -16.03 3.89
CA THR A 377 15.85 -17.33 4.34
C THR A 377 17.25 -17.30 4.97
N GLY A 378 17.88 -16.13 5.14
CA GLY A 378 19.25 -15.97 5.66
C GLY A 378 20.39 -16.43 4.73
N SER A 379 20.06 -17.10 3.63
CA SER A 379 21.02 -17.75 2.72
C SER A 379 20.78 -17.44 1.24
N TYR A 380 20.03 -16.37 0.92
CA TYR A 380 19.77 -15.98 -0.47
C TYR A 380 20.89 -15.05 -0.99
N SER A 381 21.88 -15.62 -1.67
CA SER A 381 22.96 -14.87 -2.31
C SER A 381 22.41 -13.83 -3.30
N GLY A 382 22.88 -12.59 -3.18
CA GLY A 382 22.46 -11.45 -4.02
C GLY A 382 21.16 -10.77 -3.60
N SER A 383 20.41 -11.29 -2.60
CA SER A 383 19.12 -10.71 -2.23
C SER A 383 19.26 -9.30 -1.65
N THR A 384 18.29 -8.44 -1.99
CA THR A 384 18.24 -7.04 -1.55
C THR A 384 16.89 -6.75 -0.91
N GLY A 385 16.85 -6.31 0.35
CA GLY A 385 15.56 -6.04 1.01
C GLY A 385 14.87 -4.80 0.46
N TRP A 386 15.63 -3.70 0.32
CA TRP A 386 15.18 -2.41 -0.21
C TRP A 386 16.16 -1.92 -1.26
N ARG A 387 15.68 -1.55 -2.45
CA ARG A 387 16.53 -1.16 -3.57
C ARG A 387 16.05 0.13 -4.23
N PHE A 388 16.98 1.08 -4.38
CA PHE A 388 16.75 2.39 -4.99
C PHE A 388 17.68 2.55 -6.21
N ASP A 389 17.12 2.63 -7.42
CA ASP A 389 17.87 2.74 -8.69
C ASP A 389 17.49 4.01 -9.47
N GLY A 390 18.46 4.66 -10.12
CA GLY A 390 18.17 5.73 -11.09
C GLY A 390 17.65 7.00 -10.43
N ASN A 391 16.47 7.49 -10.83
CA ASN A 391 15.88 8.69 -10.22
C ASN A 391 14.98 8.41 -8.99
N LEU A 392 15.08 9.29 -8.01
CA LEU A 392 14.22 9.42 -6.82
C LEU A 392 14.14 10.90 -6.43
N ASN A 393 12.93 11.49 -6.34
CA ASN A 393 12.76 12.87 -5.87
C ASN A 393 12.79 12.96 -4.33
N GLY A 394 12.37 11.90 -3.63
CA GLY A 394 12.53 11.78 -2.19
C GLY A 394 11.97 10.45 -1.64
N PHE A 395 12.45 10.03 -0.48
CA PHE A 395 11.92 8.88 0.25
C PHE A 395 11.74 9.24 1.72
N THR A 396 10.53 9.05 2.23
CA THR A 396 10.18 9.25 3.65
C THR A 396 9.83 7.89 4.26
N GLY A 397 10.76 7.35 5.05
CA GLY A 397 10.60 6.08 5.76
C GLY A 397 10.40 6.26 7.27
N VAL A 398 9.50 5.49 7.89
CA VAL A 398 9.40 5.34 9.35
C VAL A 398 9.07 3.90 9.72
N GLY A 399 9.81 3.30 10.67
CA GLY A 399 9.51 1.97 11.22
C GLY A 399 9.70 0.81 10.23
N ASN A 400 10.28 1.08 9.04
CA ASN A 400 10.53 0.02 8.07
C ASN A 400 11.68 -0.88 8.53
N SER A 401 11.58 -2.18 8.26
CA SER A 401 12.56 -3.17 8.72
C SER A 401 13.15 -3.97 7.56
N VAL A 402 14.39 -4.44 7.73
CA VAL A 402 15.04 -5.33 6.76
C VAL A 402 15.96 -6.37 7.40
N TRP A 403 15.58 -7.63 7.27
CA TRP A 403 16.23 -8.75 7.95
C TRP A 403 16.75 -9.79 6.95
N SER A 404 17.83 -10.48 7.33
CA SER A 404 18.28 -11.75 6.71
C SER A 404 18.69 -11.69 5.22
N GLN A 405 18.94 -10.51 4.64
CA GLN A 405 19.32 -10.34 3.22
C GLN A 405 20.83 -10.41 2.99
N ALA A 406 21.28 -10.64 1.75
CA ALA A 406 22.68 -10.37 1.39
C ALA A 406 23.00 -8.85 1.50
N VAL A 407 22.06 -7.99 1.06
CA VAL A 407 22.10 -6.54 1.24
C VAL A 407 20.77 -6.05 1.82
N GLY A 408 20.79 -5.34 2.96
CA GLY A 408 19.59 -4.76 3.55
C GLY A 408 19.01 -3.67 2.64
N VAL A 409 19.72 -2.56 2.50
CA VAL A 409 19.40 -1.47 1.57
C VAL A 409 20.51 -1.31 0.54
N LEU A 410 20.15 -1.28 -0.74
CA LEU A 410 21.02 -0.87 -1.85
C LEU A 410 20.57 0.48 -2.40
N VAL A 411 21.47 1.47 -2.38
CA VAL A 411 21.24 2.80 -2.97
C VAL A 411 22.16 3.01 -4.17
N ASN A 412 21.56 3.17 -5.34
CA ASN A 412 22.19 3.29 -6.64
C ASN A 412 21.48 4.37 -7.47
N LEU A 413 21.34 5.55 -6.86
CA LEU A 413 20.64 6.69 -7.44
C LEU A 413 21.56 7.61 -8.25
N ASN A 414 20.96 8.53 -9.00
CA ASN A 414 21.68 9.61 -9.66
C ASN A 414 22.23 10.64 -8.65
N GLY A 415 23.14 11.49 -9.10
CA GLY A 415 23.78 12.52 -8.26
C GLY A 415 22.76 13.47 -7.60
N SER A 416 23.14 14.01 -6.44
CA SER A 416 22.35 14.93 -5.61
C SER A 416 21.04 14.41 -5.00
N GLN A 417 20.51 13.26 -5.43
CA GLN A 417 19.33 12.61 -4.84
C GLN A 417 19.67 11.95 -3.50
N ILE A 418 18.69 11.75 -2.62
CA ILE A 418 18.90 11.24 -1.26
C ILE A 418 17.81 10.24 -0.84
N VAL A 419 18.22 9.20 -0.11
CA VAL A 419 17.32 8.30 0.63
C VAL A 419 17.45 8.57 2.12
N ASP A 420 16.33 8.79 2.81
CA ASP A 420 16.27 8.88 4.27
C ASP A 420 15.91 7.52 4.89
N LEU A 421 16.94 6.81 5.37
CA LEU A 421 16.85 5.51 6.04
C LEU A 421 16.76 5.64 7.57
N SER A 422 16.47 6.84 8.08
CA SER A 422 16.34 7.07 9.52
C SER A 422 15.21 6.22 10.11
N LYS A 423 15.38 5.77 11.37
CA LYS A 423 14.38 4.96 12.10
C LYS A 423 13.96 3.68 11.37
N MET A 424 14.91 3.08 10.65
CA MET A 424 14.80 1.72 10.12
C MET A 424 15.55 0.73 11.01
N SER A 425 15.03 -0.51 11.12
CA SER A 425 15.64 -1.59 11.90
C SER A 425 16.21 -2.68 10.99
N PHE A 426 17.51 -2.92 11.08
CA PHE A 426 18.26 -3.82 10.24
C PHE A 426 18.80 -5.00 11.08
N ASN A 427 18.57 -6.24 10.67
CA ASN A 427 19.04 -7.43 11.42
C ASN A 427 19.60 -8.50 10.47
N THR A 428 20.57 -9.32 10.90
CA THR A 428 21.04 -10.55 10.21
C THR A 428 21.42 -10.40 8.71
N ASN A 429 21.66 -9.18 8.22
CA ASN A 429 22.03 -8.97 6.81
C ASN A 429 23.55 -9.14 6.63
N THR A 430 24.03 -9.64 5.49
CA THR A 430 25.50 -9.68 5.26
C THR A 430 26.07 -8.25 5.17
N THR A 431 25.43 -7.37 4.41
CA THR A 431 25.65 -5.91 4.46
C THR A 431 24.35 -5.19 4.80
N HIS A 432 24.31 -4.30 5.80
CA HIS A 432 23.08 -3.55 6.11
C HIS A 432 22.77 -2.46 5.08
N ILE A 433 23.74 -1.58 4.75
CA ILE A 433 23.58 -0.51 3.76
C ILE A 433 24.73 -0.57 2.74
N SER A 434 24.40 -0.53 1.45
CA SER A 434 25.36 -0.45 0.35
C SER A 434 25.06 0.75 -0.55
N VAL A 435 26.05 1.62 -0.78
CA VAL A 435 25.91 2.90 -1.49
C VAL A 435 26.83 2.92 -2.72
N ALA A 436 26.21 2.76 -3.89
CA ALA A 436 26.85 2.80 -5.21
C ALA A 436 26.52 4.10 -5.98
N GLY A 437 25.49 4.85 -5.58
CA GLY A 437 25.09 6.12 -6.18
C GLY A 437 24.14 6.91 -5.30
N GLY A 438 23.99 8.20 -5.60
CA GLY A 438 23.21 9.15 -4.80
C GLY A 438 23.76 9.36 -3.39
N ASN A 439 22.91 9.85 -2.50
CA ASN A 439 23.24 10.16 -1.11
C ASN A 439 22.36 9.35 -0.13
N VAL A 440 22.85 9.16 1.09
CA VAL A 440 22.13 8.44 2.15
C VAL A 440 22.14 9.23 3.45
N LYS A 441 20.99 9.24 4.12
CA LYS A 441 20.81 9.72 5.48
C LYS A 441 20.37 8.55 6.37
N ALA A 442 21.04 8.32 7.50
CA ALA A 442 20.67 7.31 8.48
C ALA A 442 20.87 7.85 9.91
N TYR A 443 19.76 8.22 10.55
CA TYR A 443 19.71 8.65 11.95
C TYR A 443 18.73 7.80 12.76
N GLU A 444 19.01 7.59 14.05
CA GLU A 444 18.13 6.83 14.95
C GLU A 444 17.75 5.43 14.41
N ALA A 445 18.62 4.83 13.58
CA ALA A 445 18.44 3.50 13.00
C ALA A 445 19.19 2.43 13.83
N GLU A 446 18.72 1.20 13.72
CA GLU A 446 19.22 0.06 14.50
C GLU A 446 19.90 -0.97 13.60
N PHE A 447 21.09 -1.43 13.97
CA PHE A 447 21.89 -2.35 13.14
C PHE A 447 22.38 -3.55 13.94
N PHE A 448 21.81 -4.73 13.69
CA PHE A 448 22.07 -5.95 14.44
C PHE A 448 22.69 -7.06 13.57
N ASN A 449 23.77 -7.67 14.06
CA ASN A 449 24.30 -8.97 13.59
C ASN A 449 24.73 -9.02 12.09
N SER A 450 25.38 -7.99 11.55
CA SER A 450 25.93 -8.00 10.17
C SER A 450 27.43 -8.28 10.05
N THR A 451 27.83 -8.71 8.85
CA THR A 451 29.25 -8.73 8.46
C THR A 451 29.76 -7.31 8.15
N THR A 452 28.93 -6.46 7.55
CA THR A 452 29.25 -5.06 7.21
C THR A 452 28.07 -4.14 7.48
N LEU A 453 28.26 -3.10 8.31
CA LEU A 453 27.21 -2.12 8.58
C LEU A 453 26.96 -1.24 7.35
N LEU A 454 28.00 -0.52 6.88
CA LEU A 454 27.90 0.41 5.76
C LEU A 454 29.02 0.15 4.76
N SER A 455 28.66 0.02 3.48
CA SER A 455 29.58 -0.10 2.34
C SER A 455 29.36 1.05 1.37
N VAL A 456 30.44 1.75 0.99
CA VAL A 456 30.41 2.86 0.02
C VAL A 456 31.41 2.60 -1.09
N SER A 457 30.93 2.57 -2.34
CA SER A 457 31.75 2.34 -3.54
C SER A 457 31.84 3.56 -4.47
N ASN A 458 31.10 4.63 -4.17
CA ASN A 458 31.08 5.86 -4.94
C ASN A 458 31.65 7.03 -4.11
N ALA A 459 32.73 7.65 -4.59
CA ALA A 459 33.40 8.72 -3.85
C ALA A 459 32.57 10.02 -3.77
N SER A 460 31.66 10.23 -4.72
CA SER A 460 30.78 11.41 -4.77
C SER A 460 29.52 11.26 -3.90
N SER A 461 29.23 10.06 -3.39
CA SER A 461 28.08 9.82 -2.52
C SER A 461 28.29 10.44 -1.13
N ILE A 462 27.37 11.32 -0.74
CA ILE A 462 27.28 11.83 0.63
C ILE A 462 26.54 10.81 1.49
N VAL A 463 27.13 10.45 2.63
CA VAL A 463 26.46 9.59 3.62
C VAL A 463 26.54 10.25 5.00
N ASP A 464 25.39 10.60 5.56
CA ASP A 464 25.28 11.10 6.94
C ASP A 464 24.79 9.96 7.85
N PHE A 465 25.66 9.54 8.79
CA PHE A 465 25.46 8.37 9.65
C PHE A 465 25.72 8.73 11.13
N ASP A 466 24.66 8.94 11.91
CA ASP A 466 24.76 9.46 13.28
C ASP A 466 23.57 9.06 14.15
N HIS A 467 23.65 9.20 15.47
CA HIS A 467 22.57 8.83 16.42
C HIS A 467 22.08 7.37 16.29
N ASN A 468 22.87 6.46 15.70
CA ASN A 468 22.46 5.08 15.41
C ASN A 468 22.88 4.11 16.53
N THR A 469 22.11 3.05 16.75
CA THR A 469 22.46 1.96 17.67
C THR A 469 22.92 0.73 16.90
N PHE A 470 24.04 0.11 17.31
CA PHE A 470 24.57 -1.07 16.62
C PHE A 470 25.16 -2.13 17.55
N VAL A 471 24.91 -3.40 17.20
CA VAL A 471 25.22 -4.58 18.02
C VAL A 471 25.68 -5.76 17.15
N ASN A 472 26.76 -6.43 17.55
CA ASN A 472 27.32 -7.64 16.94
C ASN A 472 27.68 -7.49 15.44
N ASN A 473 28.15 -6.31 15.03
CA ASN A 473 28.57 -6.06 13.65
C ASN A 473 30.09 -6.24 13.52
N THR A 474 30.54 -6.93 12.46
CA THR A 474 31.95 -7.28 12.29
C THR A 474 32.78 -6.14 11.69
N ASN A 475 32.37 -5.65 10.52
CA ASN A 475 32.90 -4.44 9.90
C ASN A 475 31.87 -3.32 10.07
N TYR A 476 32.32 -2.13 10.47
CA TYR A 476 31.45 -0.96 10.65
C TYR A 476 31.28 -0.21 9.31
N VAL A 477 31.88 0.98 9.17
CA VAL A 477 31.85 1.76 7.94
C VAL A 477 33.04 1.40 7.04
N THR A 478 32.75 0.99 5.82
CA THR A 478 33.74 0.58 4.83
C THR A 478 33.56 1.38 3.54
N ALA A 479 34.65 1.99 3.06
CA ALA A 479 34.68 2.56 1.72
C ALA A 479 35.68 1.78 0.85
N SER A 480 35.28 1.36 -0.35
CA SER A 480 36.18 0.71 -1.32
C SER A 480 36.95 1.72 -2.18
N VAL A 481 36.53 2.98 -2.17
CA VAL A 481 37.18 4.15 -2.78
C VAL A 481 37.47 5.20 -1.71
N ALA A 482 38.54 5.98 -1.86
CA ALA A 482 38.83 7.09 -0.94
C ALA A 482 37.73 8.17 -1.04
N THR A 483 37.16 8.59 0.10
CA THR A 483 36.07 9.57 0.14
C THR A 483 36.11 10.44 1.39
N THR A 484 35.71 11.70 1.22
CA THR A 484 35.50 12.68 2.30
C THR A 484 34.02 12.99 2.56
N ASN A 485 33.11 12.28 1.87
CA ASN A 485 31.68 12.58 1.87
C ASN A 485 30.87 11.68 2.82
N VAL A 486 31.53 10.72 3.47
CA VAL A 486 30.97 9.89 4.54
C VAL A 486 31.22 10.56 5.88
N ARG A 487 30.15 10.91 6.60
CA ARG A 487 30.18 11.63 7.88
C ARG A 487 29.63 10.72 8.96
N ILE A 488 30.46 10.41 9.94
CA ILE A 488 30.10 9.59 11.10
C ILE A 488 30.02 10.52 12.30
N GLY A 489 28.81 10.72 12.83
CA GLY A 489 28.61 11.58 14.00
C GLY A 489 28.96 10.90 15.32
N HIS A 490 28.87 11.67 16.41
CA HIS A 490 29.43 11.30 17.71
C HIS A 490 28.45 10.58 18.64
N ASP A 491 27.14 10.64 18.36
CA ASP A 491 26.07 10.04 19.18
C ASP A 491 25.73 8.60 18.72
N ASN A 492 26.63 8.00 17.96
CA ASN A 492 26.58 6.61 17.50
C ASN A 492 26.90 5.62 18.64
N ILE A 493 25.94 4.79 19.03
CA ILE A 493 26.02 3.86 20.18
C ILE A 493 26.36 2.45 19.71
N ASN A 494 27.54 1.94 20.09
CA ASN A 494 27.92 0.55 19.90
C ASN A 494 27.78 -0.25 21.20
N LEU A 495 26.86 -1.21 21.24
CA LEU A 495 26.62 -2.07 22.43
C LEU A 495 27.50 -3.33 22.46
N SER A 496 28.44 -3.48 21.52
CA SER A 496 29.18 -4.73 21.27
C SER A 496 30.69 -4.60 21.03
N ALA A 497 31.21 -3.40 20.77
CA ALA A 497 32.64 -3.21 20.57
C ALA A 497 33.44 -3.32 21.89
N ALA A 498 34.60 -3.97 21.80
CA ALA A 498 35.68 -3.69 22.72
C ALA A 498 36.21 -2.26 22.48
N ALA A 499 36.61 -1.56 23.54
CA ALA A 499 37.16 -0.21 23.42
C ALA A 499 38.39 -0.18 22.50
N GLY A 500 38.42 0.78 21.56
CA GLY A 500 39.53 0.98 20.62
C GLY A 500 39.33 0.41 19.21
N THR A 501 38.22 -0.27 18.89
CA THR A 501 37.92 -0.65 17.50
C THR A 501 37.58 0.58 16.66
N SER A 502 38.20 0.74 15.49
CA SER A 502 37.83 1.81 14.53
C SER A 502 36.44 1.58 13.94
N LEU A 503 35.61 2.62 13.93
CA LEU A 503 34.30 2.60 13.27
C LEU A 503 34.39 2.76 11.73
N ALA A 504 35.57 3.07 11.19
CA ALA A 504 35.77 3.25 9.76
C ALA A 504 37.08 2.62 9.24
N ASN A 505 37.09 2.20 7.97
CA ASN A 505 38.32 1.82 7.28
C ASN A 505 39.12 3.05 6.81
N SER A 506 40.36 2.84 6.39
CA SER A 506 41.31 3.90 6.03
C SER A 506 40.95 4.73 4.79
N ASN A 507 39.90 4.36 4.04
CA ASN A 507 39.42 5.09 2.87
C ASN A 507 38.40 6.19 3.21
N VAL A 508 37.77 6.14 4.38
CA VAL A 508 37.01 7.28 4.92
C VAL A 508 38.00 8.32 5.44
N LYS A 509 37.90 9.55 4.94
CA LYS A 509 38.82 10.67 5.24
C LYS A 509 38.05 11.90 5.73
N SER A 510 38.69 12.71 6.57
CA SER A 510 38.21 14.06 6.85
C SER A 510 38.29 14.95 5.59
N PRO A 511 37.30 15.82 5.33
CA PRO A 511 37.34 16.78 4.21
C PRO A 511 38.63 17.60 4.20
N THR A 512 39.26 17.71 3.03
CA THR A 512 40.48 18.51 2.83
C THR A 512 40.15 19.75 1.99
N ILE A 513 40.55 20.93 2.47
CA ILE A 513 40.32 22.23 1.84
C ILE A 513 41.68 22.89 1.58
N ALA A 514 41.88 23.44 0.38
CA ALA A 514 43.06 24.23 0.07
C ALA A 514 42.99 25.62 0.72
N SER A 515 44.09 26.08 1.29
CA SER A 515 44.27 27.39 1.92
C SER A 515 43.99 28.52 0.91
N ALA A 516 43.03 29.37 1.21
CA ALA A 516 42.67 30.56 0.44
C ALA A 516 42.05 31.60 1.39
N ASP A 517 41.95 32.87 0.97
CA ASP A 517 41.25 33.92 1.71
C ASP A 517 40.10 34.49 0.85
N PRO A 518 38.81 34.32 1.24
CA PRO A 518 38.34 33.54 2.39
C PRO A 518 38.56 32.03 2.22
N LEU A 519 38.79 31.31 3.32
CA LEU A 519 38.83 29.85 3.30
C LEU A 519 37.39 29.31 3.07
N PRO A 520 37.12 28.52 2.01
CA PRO A 520 35.76 28.16 1.63
C PRO A 520 35.31 26.87 2.35
N LEU A 521 34.68 27.01 3.53
CA LEU A 521 34.11 25.83 4.20
C LEU A 521 32.87 25.31 3.46
N PRO A 522 32.74 23.99 3.27
CA PRO A 522 31.48 23.36 2.92
C PRO A 522 30.35 23.74 3.89
N PRO A 523 29.08 23.70 3.46
CA PRO A 523 27.92 23.94 4.33
C PRO A 523 27.62 22.77 5.30
N PHE A 524 28.54 21.81 5.41
CA PHE A 524 28.44 20.60 6.22
C PHE A 524 29.78 20.30 6.89
N GLY A 525 29.76 19.46 7.93
CA GLY A 525 30.95 19.05 8.68
C GLY A 525 31.44 20.10 9.69
N ASP A 526 32.13 19.61 10.70
CA ASP A 526 32.79 20.39 11.75
C ASP A 526 34.32 20.38 11.59
N THR A 527 34.91 19.28 11.13
CA THR A 527 36.36 19.04 11.15
C THR A 527 36.94 19.00 9.74
N PHE A 528 37.94 19.86 9.48
CA PHE A 528 38.53 20.07 8.15
C PHE A 528 40.06 20.02 8.19
N ILE A 529 40.64 19.30 7.25
CA ILE A 529 42.09 19.34 6.98
C ILE A 529 42.36 20.55 6.08
N VAL A 530 43.23 21.47 6.48
CA VAL A 530 43.63 22.63 5.69
C VAL A 530 45.03 22.39 5.12
N SER A 531 45.13 22.38 3.79
CA SER A 531 46.35 22.11 3.04
C SER A 531 46.80 23.31 2.22
N GLY A 532 48.08 23.36 1.82
CA GLY A 532 48.67 24.51 1.14
C GLY A 532 49.46 25.43 2.08
N ALA A 533 49.72 26.66 1.64
CA ALA A 533 50.63 27.61 2.31
C ALA A 533 50.16 29.07 2.27
N ALA A 534 48.95 29.35 1.80
CA ALA A 534 48.41 30.71 1.77
C ALA A 534 47.86 31.10 3.15
N GLY A 535 48.27 32.24 3.69
CA GLY A 535 47.64 32.81 4.87
C GLY A 535 46.24 33.36 4.55
N PHE A 536 45.35 33.37 5.55
CA PHE A 536 43.96 33.83 5.38
C PHE A 536 43.41 34.48 6.64
N GLY A 537 42.67 35.58 6.48
CA GLY A 537 42.02 36.34 7.54
C GLY A 537 40.49 36.22 7.59
N ASN A 538 39.89 35.57 6.59
CA ASN A 538 38.46 35.31 6.49
C ASN A 538 38.15 33.83 6.29
N LEU A 539 36.98 33.41 6.76
CA LEU A 539 36.48 32.04 6.74
C LEU A 539 35.00 32.07 6.31
N ALA A 540 34.70 31.53 5.13
CA ALA A 540 33.35 31.56 4.57
C ALA A 540 32.48 30.41 5.11
N GLY A 541 31.14 30.55 5.02
CA GLY A 541 30.19 29.51 5.42
C GLY A 541 29.86 29.46 6.92
N GLY A 542 30.05 30.57 7.63
CA GLY A 542 29.64 30.71 9.03
C GLY A 542 28.15 30.99 9.20
N TRP A 543 27.56 30.49 10.28
CA TRP A 543 26.24 30.86 10.79
C TRP A 543 26.25 30.80 12.33
N ALA A 544 25.38 31.56 13.00
CA ALA A 544 25.39 31.66 14.45
C ALA A 544 25.33 30.29 15.14
N GLY A 545 26.32 30.00 16.00
CA GLY A 545 26.48 28.73 16.69
C GLY A 545 27.31 27.67 15.94
N ARG A 546 27.68 27.88 14.66
CA ARG A 546 28.53 26.92 13.93
C ARG A 546 29.91 26.84 14.59
N LYS A 547 30.26 25.68 15.14
CA LYS A 547 31.61 25.33 15.59
C LYS A 547 32.34 24.55 14.50
N VAL A 548 33.62 24.84 14.29
CA VAL A 548 34.50 24.09 13.37
C VAL A 548 35.91 23.92 13.95
N THR A 549 36.61 22.87 13.53
CA THR A 549 38.00 22.56 13.87
C THR A 549 38.81 22.43 12.59
N LEU A 550 39.82 23.29 12.42
CA LEU A 550 40.78 23.24 11.33
C LEU A 550 42.03 22.49 11.77
N ILE A 551 42.54 21.56 10.95
CA ILE A 551 43.75 20.77 11.19
C ILE A 551 44.74 21.05 10.04
N PHE A 552 45.88 21.66 10.34
CA PHE A 552 46.80 22.16 9.30
C PHE A 552 47.84 21.11 8.87
N THR A 553 48.08 20.95 7.57
CA THR A 553 49.09 19.99 7.05
C THR A 553 50.50 20.58 6.95
N GLY A 554 50.67 21.87 7.22
CA GLY A 554 51.91 22.62 6.97
C GLY A 554 51.88 23.99 7.62
N ALA A 555 52.85 24.85 7.29
CA ALA A 555 52.99 26.18 7.86
C ALA A 555 52.31 27.26 7.01
N LEU A 556 51.36 27.98 7.62
CA LEU A 556 50.72 29.20 7.14
C LEU A 556 50.34 30.11 8.32
N THR A 557 49.94 31.35 8.04
CA THR A 557 49.45 32.29 9.06
C THR A 557 47.94 32.51 8.91
N VAL A 558 47.18 32.22 9.96
CA VAL A 558 45.77 32.62 10.07
C VAL A 558 45.74 34.01 10.69
N PHE A 559 45.19 35.00 9.97
CA PHE A 559 45.18 36.40 10.41
C PHE A 559 43.98 36.70 11.31
N SER A 560 44.20 37.43 12.40
CA SER A 560 43.11 37.95 13.23
C SER A 560 42.53 39.22 12.62
N SER A 561 41.21 39.27 12.45
CA SER A 561 40.49 40.43 11.91
C SER A 561 39.13 40.63 12.59
N ILE A 562 38.54 41.81 12.41
CA ILE A 562 37.17 42.16 12.84
C ILE A 562 36.46 42.97 11.76
N GLY A 563 35.12 42.99 11.80
CA GLY A 563 34.31 43.90 10.97
C GLY A 563 33.70 43.29 9.70
N SER A 564 33.85 41.98 9.49
CA SER A 564 33.16 41.23 8.43
C SER A 564 32.53 39.95 8.99
N THR A 565 31.40 39.52 8.42
CA THR A 565 30.72 38.26 8.78
C THR A 565 31.64 37.04 8.67
N ASN A 566 32.66 37.11 7.82
CA ASN A 566 33.65 36.05 7.62
C ASN A 566 34.96 36.27 8.40
N SER A 567 35.16 37.41 9.09
CA SER A 567 36.37 37.67 9.89
C SER A 567 36.59 36.62 10.98
N MET A 568 37.84 36.43 11.39
CA MET A 568 38.23 35.60 12.54
C MET A 568 38.86 36.45 13.64
N PHE A 569 38.19 36.59 14.77
CA PHE A 569 38.76 37.18 15.97
C PHE A 569 39.46 36.09 16.80
N LEU A 570 40.79 36.10 16.75
CA LEU A 570 41.64 35.15 17.43
C LEU A 570 42.06 35.65 18.82
N LYS A 571 42.56 34.76 19.67
CA LYS A 571 42.86 35.06 21.07
C LYS A 571 43.87 36.19 21.22
N GLY A 572 43.48 37.23 21.97
CA GLY A 572 44.30 38.43 22.15
C GLY A 572 44.47 39.28 20.88
N ALA A 573 43.62 39.08 19.86
CA ALA A 573 43.72 39.67 18.53
C ALA A 573 45.07 39.40 17.82
N GLN A 574 45.72 38.27 18.14
CA GLN A 574 47.00 37.87 17.54
C GLN A 574 46.82 36.92 16.37
N ASN A 575 47.71 36.99 15.39
CA ASN A 575 47.74 36.03 14.28
C ASN A 575 48.18 34.65 14.77
N PHE A 576 47.53 33.58 14.28
CA PHE A 576 47.87 32.21 14.63
C PHE A 576 48.79 31.61 13.56
N VAL A 577 50.04 31.35 13.94
CA VAL A 577 51.03 30.68 13.09
C VAL A 577 50.90 29.17 13.25
N THR A 578 50.72 28.48 12.14
CA THR A 578 50.45 27.03 12.10
C THR A 578 51.70 26.22 11.76
N GLY A 579 51.65 24.93 12.05
CA GLY A 579 52.51 23.92 11.44
C GLY A 579 51.73 22.64 11.20
N GLN A 580 52.43 21.58 10.79
CA GLN A 580 51.83 20.26 10.64
C GLN A 580 51.17 19.80 11.96
N ASN A 581 49.93 19.35 11.88
CA ASN A 581 49.08 18.91 12.98
C ASN A 581 48.70 20.00 14.02
N SER A 582 48.97 21.29 13.74
CA SER A 582 48.34 22.38 14.50
C SER A 582 46.83 22.34 14.33
N THR A 583 46.08 22.77 15.35
CA THR A 583 44.62 22.84 15.31
C THR A 583 44.06 24.18 15.75
N LEU A 584 42.99 24.63 15.09
CA LEU A 584 42.27 25.85 15.43
C LEU A 584 40.76 25.57 15.46
N THR A 585 40.16 25.67 16.64
CA THR A 585 38.73 25.52 16.87
C THR A 585 38.07 26.90 16.95
N LEU A 586 37.11 27.15 16.08
CA LEU A 586 36.39 28.42 15.95
C LEU A 586 34.89 28.21 16.18
N VAL A 587 34.20 29.24 16.66
CA VAL A 587 32.74 29.31 16.68
C VAL A 587 32.26 30.62 16.05
N HIS A 588 31.28 30.55 15.15
CA HIS A 588 30.67 31.74 14.55
C HIS A 588 29.60 32.29 15.47
N ASN A 589 29.71 33.57 15.86
CA ASN A 589 28.79 34.20 16.82
C ASN A 589 27.60 34.92 16.16
N GLY A 590 27.41 34.76 14.85
CA GLY A 590 26.45 35.50 14.03
C GLY A 590 27.03 36.75 13.37
N THR A 591 28.07 37.35 13.95
CA THR A 591 28.73 38.57 13.45
C THR A 591 30.13 38.29 12.88
N GLN A 592 30.86 37.31 13.41
CA GLN A 592 32.18 36.86 12.95
C GLN A 592 32.54 35.51 13.60
N TRP A 593 33.66 34.90 13.21
CA TRP A 593 34.24 33.76 13.90
C TRP A 593 35.05 34.19 15.12
N ILE A 594 34.97 33.41 16.20
CA ILE A 594 35.68 33.62 17.47
C ILE A 594 36.50 32.36 17.78
N GLU A 595 37.75 32.50 18.23
CA GLU A 595 38.53 31.36 18.73
C GLU A 595 37.91 30.75 20.00
N VAL A 596 37.68 29.43 19.96
CA VAL A 596 37.34 28.61 21.14
C VAL A 596 38.61 28.00 21.73
N SER A 597 39.49 27.49 20.88
CA SER A 597 40.82 27.02 21.25
C SER A 597 41.76 26.97 20.06
N ALA A 598 42.98 27.44 20.23
CA ALA A 598 44.09 27.17 19.32
C ALA A 598 45.14 26.28 20.01
N GLN A 599 45.54 25.19 19.34
CA GLN A 599 46.75 24.44 19.66
C GLN A 599 47.73 24.67 18.52
N GLY A 600 48.83 25.39 18.80
CA GLY A 600 49.91 25.65 17.84
C GLY A 600 50.63 24.37 17.41
N GLN A 601 51.93 24.46 17.11
CA GLN A 601 52.70 23.23 16.96
C GLN A 601 52.65 22.46 18.29
N THR A 602 52.20 21.19 18.24
CA THR A 602 52.50 20.24 19.32
C THR A 602 54.00 20.29 19.58
N PRO A 603 54.47 20.39 20.84
CA PRO A 603 55.90 20.52 21.12
C PRO A 603 56.67 19.46 20.34
N SER A 604 57.56 19.92 19.45
CA SER A 604 58.31 19.01 18.60
C SER A 604 59.11 18.08 19.51
N LEU A 605 58.82 16.78 19.43
CA LEU A 605 59.61 15.78 20.11
C LEU A 605 61.05 15.92 19.60
N LEU A 606 61.94 16.38 20.48
CA LEU A 606 63.37 16.47 20.17
C LEU A 606 63.82 15.14 19.58
N GLY A 607 64.41 15.18 18.38
CA GLY A 607 64.72 13.97 17.64
C GLY A 607 65.49 12.99 18.51
N GLN A 608 64.90 11.83 18.79
CA GLN A 608 65.51 10.89 19.73
C GLN A 608 66.53 10.02 19.02
N THR A 609 67.75 9.98 19.55
CA THR A 609 68.89 9.32 18.91
C THR A 609 69.93 8.87 19.95
N ILE A 610 71.07 8.39 19.50
CA ILE A 610 72.28 8.19 20.32
C ILE A 610 73.36 9.20 19.92
N VAL A 611 74.31 9.51 20.79
CA VAL A 611 75.37 10.51 20.56
C VAL A 611 76.15 10.21 19.27
N ALA A 612 76.42 8.93 18.98
CA ALA A 612 77.10 8.48 17.76
C ALA A 612 76.30 8.71 16.45
N ASN A 613 74.98 8.93 16.55
CA ASN A 613 74.06 9.18 15.44
C ASN A 613 73.60 10.65 15.37
N LEU A 614 74.23 11.57 16.12
CA LEU A 614 74.01 13.00 15.95
C LEU A 614 74.66 13.49 14.64
N PRO A 615 74.01 14.35 13.83
CA PRO A 615 74.61 14.91 12.63
C PRO A 615 75.76 15.86 12.97
N SER A 616 76.70 16.11 12.05
CA SER A 616 77.90 16.92 12.32
C SER A 616 77.58 18.34 12.83
N CYS A 617 77.90 18.66 14.08
CA CYS A 617 77.71 20.00 14.61
C CYS A 617 78.68 20.99 13.98
N SER A 618 78.15 22.07 13.43
CA SER A 618 78.88 23.16 12.79
C SER A 618 78.09 24.47 12.88
N ALA A 619 78.66 25.58 12.41
CA ALA A 619 77.95 26.86 12.33
C ALA A 619 76.64 26.78 11.51
N ALA A 620 76.53 25.85 10.55
CA ALA A 620 75.32 25.62 9.76
C ALA A 620 74.21 24.87 10.50
N SER A 621 74.51 24.31 11.68
CA SER A 621 73.58 23.54 12.52
C SER A 621 73.49 24.09 13.96
N LEU A 622 74.01 25.30 14.20
CA LEU A 622 73.95 26.00 15.47
C LEU A 622 72.50 26.10 15.97
N GLY A 623 72.26 25.68 17.21
CA GLY A 623 70.92 25.72 17.82
C GLY A 623 70.00 24.55 17.46
N LEU A 624 70.42 23.58 16.62
CA LEU A 624 69.70 22.31 16.53
C LEU A 624 69.71 21.60 17.89
N MET A 625 68.59 20.94 18.22
CA MET A 625 68.42 20.17 19.44
C MET A 625 67.91 18.75 19.17
N TYR A 626 68.43 17.78 19.90
CA TYR A 626 68.06 16.36 19.88
C TYR A 626 67.88 15.85 21.32
N ALA A 627 67.24 14.71 21.50
CA ALA A 627 67.29 13.96 22.75
C ALA A 627 68.21 12.75 22.56
N VAL A 628 69.35 12.71 23.23
CA VAL A 628 70.21 11.51 23.22
C VAL A 628 69.80 10.58 24.35
N SER A 629 69.90 9.26 24.14
CA SER A 629 69.54 8.23 25.12
C SER A 629 70.73 7.56 25.82
N ASP A 630 71.96 7.78 25.34
CA ASP A 630 73.18 7.07 25.75
C ASP A 630 74.29 8.00 26.29
N ALA A 631 73.97 9.17 26.82
CA ALA A 631 75.00 10.10 27.29
C ALA A 631 75.71 9.60 28.56
N THR A 632 77.02 9.86 28.67
CA THR A 632 77.84 9.51 29.84
C THR A 632 77.76 10.55 30.96
N SER A 633 76.55 10.77 31.51
CA SER A 633 76.28 11.70 32.63
C SER A 633 77.01 13.07 32.53
N PRO A 634 76.89 13.79 31.40
CA PRO A 634 77.65 15.01 31.14
C PRO A 634 77.23 16.16 32.06
N ALA A 635 78.15 17.11 32.28
CA ALA A 635 77.82 18.40 32.89
C ALA A 635 77.16 19.33 31.88
N TYR A 636 76.34 20.29 32.35
CA TYR A 636 75.72 21.31 31.50
C TYR A 636 76.75 22.02 30.61
N ASN A 637 76.44 22.18 29.32
CA ASN A 637 77.30 22.79 28.29
C ASN A 637 78.66 22.09 28.08
N SER A 638 78.85 20.84 28.57
CA SER A 638 80.02 20.01 28.23
C SER A 638 79.75 19.12 27.01
N THR A 639 80.81 18.81 26.25
CA THR A 639 80.73 18.00 25.02
C THR A 639 80.15 16.61 25.30
N LEU A 640 79.15 16.23 24.53
CA LEU A 640 78.48 14.95 24.67
C LEU A 640 79.40 13.78 24.26
N THR A 641 79.41 12.75 25.10
CA THR A 641 80.08 11.47 24.88
C THR A 641 79.05 10.37 25.06
N GLY A 642 79.03 9.41 24.13
CA GLY A 642 78.05 8.31 24.08
C GLY A 642 78.50 7.05 24.81
N GLY A 643 77.64 6.02 24.79
CA GLY A 643 77.89 4.74 25.45
C GLY A 643 77.61 4.70 26.96
N GLY A 644 76.96 5.74 27.50
CA GLY A 644 76.34 5.75 28.82
C GLY A 644 74.86 5.34 28.78
N SER A 645 74.11 5.75 29.79
CA SER A 645 72.67 5.45 29.95
C SER A 645 71.81 6.66 30.35
N VAL A 646 72.37 7.87 30.29
CA VAL A 646 71.64 9.09 30.64
C VAL A 646 70.94 9.63 29.41
N ALA A 647 69.60 9.69 29.48
CA ALA A 647 68.81 10.43 28.50
C ALA A 647 68.86 11.93 28.83
N ILE A 648 69.30 12.77 27.88
CA ILE A 648 69.48 14.21 28.09
C ILE A 648 69.25 15.00 26.80
N PRO A 649 68.74 16.25 26.86
CA PRO A 649 68.78 17.17 25.74
C PRO A 649 70.21 17.45 25.28
N ALA A 650 70.40 17.43 23.97
CA ALA A 650 71.63 17.77 23.28
C ALA A 650 71.39 19.03 22.45
N PHE A 651 72.27 20.03 22.52
CA PHE A 651 72.25 21.17 21.61
C PHE A 651 73.59 21.34 20.88
N CYS A 652 73.54 21.73 19.60
CA CYS A 652 74.74 22.03 18.83
C CYS A 652 75.14 23.49 19.06
N ASN A 653 76.31 23.71 19.66
CA ASN A 653 76.82 25.05 19.98
C ASN A 653 77.58 25.73 18.81
N GLY A 654 77.50 25.15 17.60
CA GLY A 654 78.22 25.61 16.41
C GLY A 654 79.57 24.92 16.18
N SER A 655 80.08 24.14 17.14
CA SER A 655 81.33 23.35 17.00
C SER A 655 81.26 21.95 17.62
N SER A 656 80.45 21.77 18.66
CA SER A 656 80.22 20.50 19.37
C SER A 656 78.76 20.34 19.77
N TRP A 657 78.30 19.09 19.81
CA TRP A 657 77.11 18.75 20.58
C TRP A 657 77.45 18.78 22.07
N VAL A 658 76.67 19.52 22.84
CA VAL A 658 76.84 19.65 24.29
C VAL A 658 75.52 19.35 25.00
N ALA A 659 75.63 18.97 26.27
CA ALA A 659 74.47 18.75 27.13
C ALA A 659 73.75 20.06 27.47
N HIS A 660 72.42 20.00 27.56
CA HIS A 660 71.54 21.10 27.96
C HIS A 660 70.61 20.67 29.11
#